data_AF-A0A970GZA4-F1
#
_entry.id   AF-A0A970GZA4-F1
#
_cell.length_a   1.000
_cell.length_b   1.000
_cell.length_c   1.000
_cell.angle_alpha   90.00
_cell.angle_beta   90.00
_cell.angle_gamma   90.00
#
_symmetry.space_group_name_H-M   'P 1'
#
loop_
_entity.id
_entity.type
_entity.pdbx_description
1 polymer ?
#
loop_
_entity_poly.entity_id
_entity_poly.type
_entity_poly.pdbx_seq_one_letter_code
_entity_poly.pdbx_strand_id
1 'polypeptide(L)'
;MPVPGVFYGEESGLATGDKRTNSVPSGATPYAEGARATCLGWKLYQVDVDTGAATLWLEDTSNVCEYEHPGVRTRLVWQWALQDQIATYGAPGSEVEWADRKYWTAGGDGSDWHDPANWSPAGVPTLANTAYIESGTAYIPSNAVAARIVVAEGCGLYLGSTGTVTAAIGAFPTAETNRCLSLALTENLLCSGGMALGGRWQVERDVIITNLTVDVGGDFVLSGAGNCAIYANTMTNAITWTNLYRTAAMVNVAGDLKVLDNAILYPTADRLTGNPVRFRCQNFQLDVGATVNAQNRGWGWITYTNAAQIDPRRSTYGTYGASRFTLAPNSLSIGDWGAGAGYACPYKYAPFAPGTQSAAYHTPSDGGGQFWLRAAGTATVNGIIRANGYHNAYSGNSGGGIWLAMETLAAGASAQLISTGGRNTHGGGTGGKGGSISIAIGLSDAELERLGIGETPAEIGLAYADEINEIAHTVQGGGNGYNDVDGNPTYAASGTATAVYGSDAGLPVTVRSATDEMGAPQPGYGTVAYARQSVQTFACEGYGYDPANPANVRFTCVGYVVANSTEEVTRGTTDNFTITIGNRPLYVYWIWGDRHVRMPVCVPEHATVKANNTEFTQSGALWLTEETVPVLETIAETGHEFLCWEGEITYGNAKSNPLTLPAGTPRQVCPVVRAIQPATARAWKGGTKEWTDASNWEPSGLPGHQDTITVASGICLVSNYLECAALSLGGSAALRVASAASPLLEEAVLVVNGDLTMTNTASLIVAPQNYYRHGRLTVGGSLSLLGDNKLTVSAGPTNTTFFTYAHGAGFVDVAGDFTVQGKSVVNPNCEPYTGGTVVFRVGGKFTLGRDASFDVTERGFARVAGRSPICLAPGVGLSYIIGGGYGGRGGGYNGTYGRTYGFKNAPVHPGSPKGDYYYERAGAGLIRIHAGAVDLNGLLKASPESSWAGSPSGGGIWVTSERKLVVSTNAVLTVRGGTGSTYNSYGGGGRIALGAFLGKTDIEALAETGEAVSVRPSGYLGYDDFTNRYGAVSINFAYGGGATTGVNAGTFTFLDGSRHGTCIILR
;
A
#
# COMPACT_ATOMS: atom_id res chain seq x y z
N MET A 1 -13.85 -20.76 34.30
CA MET A 1 -13.60 -21.22 35.68
C MET A 1 -14.49 -20.40 36.62
N PRO A 2 -15.14 -21.00 37.63
CA PRO A 2 -16.11 -20.30 38.48
C PRO A 2 -15.45 -19.26 39.39
N VAL A 3 -16.04 -18.07 39.54
CA VAL A 3 -15.55 -17.03 40.45
C VAL A 3 -15.85 -17.43 41.90
N PRO A 4 -14.85 -17.49 42.81
CA PRO A 4 -15.06 -17.87 44.20
C PRO A 4 -16.13 -17.02 44.90
N GLY A 5 -17.06 -17.66 45.63
CA GLY A 5 -18.12 -16.98 46.38
C GLY A 5 -19.41 -16.69 45.59
N VAL A 6 -19.42 -16.95 44.28
CA VAL A 6 -20.65 -16.98 43.47
C VAL A 6 -21.18 -18.41 43.39
N PHE A 7 -22.48 -18.60 43.57
CA PHE A 7 -23.09 -19.92 43.48
C PHE A 7 -23.17 -20.38 42.02
N TYR A 8 -22.50 -21.48 41.69
CA TYR A 8 -22.62 -22.16 40.40
C TYR A 8 -23.09 -23.59 40.65
N GLY A 9 -24.32 -23.88 40.27
CA GLY A 9 -24.94 -25.18 40.49
C GLY A 9 -26.30 -25.26 39.81
N GLU A 10 -26.85 -26.47 39.78
CA GLU A 10 -28.19 -26.72 39.24
C GLU A 10 -29.22 -26.68 40.38
N GLU A 11 -30.21 -25.81 40.26
CA GLU A 11 -31.37 -25.76 41.16
C GLU A 11 -32.55 -26.49 40.50
N SER A 12 -33.16 -27.43 41.23
CA SER A 12 -34.30 -28.23 40.75
C SER A 12 -35.60 -27.85 41.46
N GLY A 13 -36.75 -28.07 40.79
CA GLY A 13 -38.08 -27.87 41.39
C GLY A 13 -38.73 -26.50 41.12
N LEU A 14 -38.27 -25.76 40.11
CA LEU A 14 -38.81 -24.46 39.71
C LEU A 14 -40.05 -24.63 38.81
N ALA A 15 -41.18 -24.04 39.21
CA ALA A 15 -42.42 -24.06 38.44
C ALA A 15 -42.52 -22.88 37.47
N THR A 16 -43.39 -23.00 36.46
CA THR A 16 -43.72 -21.87 35.58
C THR A 16 -44.32 -20.72 36.39
N GLY A 17 -43.76 -19.52 36.27
CA GLY A 17 -44.23 -18.34 37.00
C GLY A 17 -43.41 -17.99 38.26
N ASP A 18 -42.43 -18.82 38.64
CA ASP A 18 -41.59 -18.55 39.81
C ASP A 18 -40.65 -17.37 39.55
N LYS A 19 -40.75 -16.29 40.32
CA LYS A 19 -39.84 -15.16 40.21
C LYS A 19 -38.50 -15.46 40.85
N ARG A 20 -37.42 -15.25 40.08
CA ARG A 20 -36.04 -15.54 40.48
C ARG A 20 -35.18 -14.30 40.31
N THR A 21 -34.44 -13.99 41.35
CA THR A 21 -33.38 -12.98 41.36
C THR A 21 -32.07 -13.68 41.66
N ASN A 22 -31.16 -13.68 40.70
CA ASN A 22 -29.80 -14.20 40.86
C ASN A 22 -28.84 -13.03 40.69
N SER A 23 -27.99 -12.78 41.68
CA SER A 23 -27.04 -11.67 41.63
C SER A 23 -25.63 -12.13 41.89
N VAL A 24 -24.67 -11.46 41.25
CA VAL A 24 -23.24 -11.56 41.56
C VAL A 24 -22.75 -10.20 42.09
N PRO A 25 -21.59 -10.11 42.74
CA PRO A 25 -21.10 -8.84 43.28
C PRO A 25 -20.97 -7.75 42.20
N SER A 26 -21.37 -6.52 42.51
CA SER A 26 -21.40 -5.38 41.57
C SER A 26 -20.02 -4.75 41.30
N GLY A 27 -18.93 -5.38 41.73
CA GLY A 27 -17.58 -4.85 41.64
C GLY A 27 -16.51 -5.94 41.44
N ALA A 28 -15.26 -5.53 41.31
CA ALA A 28 -14.14 -6.43 41.07
C ALA A 28 -13.99 -7.44 42.23
N THR A 29 -14.29 -8.70 41.96
CA THR A 29 -14.37 -9.79 42.93
C THR A 29 -13.07 -10.62 42.87
N PRO A 30 -12.48 -11.07 43.98
CA PRO A 30 -11.29 -11.91 43.96
C PRO A 30 -11.54 -13.20 43.18
N TYR A 31 -10.72 -13.47 42.17
CA TYR A 31 -10.84 -14.66 41.33
C TYR A 31 -9.74 -15.68 41.65
N ALA A 32 -8.50 -15.21 41.75
CA ALA A 32 -7.33 -15.95 42.19
C ALA A 32 -6.34 -14.98 42.87
N GLU A 33 -5.31 -15.50 43.52
CA GLU A 33 -4.25 -14.67 44.08
C GLU A 33 -3.64 -13.79 42.98
N GLY A 34 -3.71 -12.46 43.15
CA GLY A 34 -3.23 -11.48 42.16
C GLY A 34 -4.20 -11.14 41.03
N ALA A 35 -5.42 -11.69 40.97
CA ALA A 35 -6.39 -11.40 39.91
C ALA A 35 -7.82 -11.17 40.44
N ARG A 36 -8.50 -10.15 39.92
CA ARG A 36 -9.91 -9.87 40.17
C ARG A 36 -10.73 -10.06 38.91
N ALA A 37 -11.98 -10.49 39.07
CA ALA A 37 -12.95 -10.60 37.99
C ALA A 37 -14.08 -9.58 38.18
N THR A 38 -14.45 -8.85 37.13
CA THR A 38 -15.57 -7.91 37.13
C THR A 38 -16.67 -8.44 36.21
N CYS A 39 -17.91 -8.45 36.70
CA CYS A 39 -19.06 -8.89 35.91
C CYS A 39 -19.35 -7.88 34.80
N LEU A 40 -19.40 -8.36 33.55
CA LEU A 40 -19.75 -7.55 32.38
C LEU A 40 -21.25 -7.67 32.02
N GLY A 41 -21.96 -8.61 32.64
CA GLY A 41 -23.35 -8.91 32.34
C GLY A 41 -23.67 -10.40 32.46
N TRP A 42 -24.85 -10.78 32.03
CA TRP A 42 -25.31 -12.16 32.01
C TRP A 42 -26.15 -12.47 30.77
N LYS A 43 -26.17 -13.75 30.42
CA LYS A 43 -27.02 -14.32 29.36
C LYS A 43 -27.80 -15.50 29.93
N LEU A 44 -29.11 -15.50 29.80
CA LEU A 44 -30.02 -16.56 30.23
C LEU A 44 -30.56 -17.27 29.00
N TYR A 45 -30.42 -18.60 28.99
CA TYR A 45 -30.84 -19.46 27.89
C TYR A 45 -32.00 -20.35 28.34
N GLN A 46 -32.92 -20.66 27.44
CA GLN A 46 -33.83 -21.80 27.58
C GLN A 46 -33.18 -23.01 26.92
N VAL A 47 -33.14 -24.13 27.64
CA VAL A 47 -32.46 -25.35 27.22
C VAL A 47 -33.48 -26.44 26.97
N ASP A 48 -33.50 -26.94 25.75
CA ASP A 48 -34.27 -28.12 25.39
C ASP A 48 -33.67 -29.34 26.09
N VAL A 49 -34.49 -30.05 26.86
CA VAL A 49 -34.03 -31.12 27.76
C VAL A 49 -33.67 -32.42 27.03
N ASP A 50 -34.19 -32.64 25.82
CA ASP A 50 -33.96 -33.87 25.06
C ASP A 50 -32.75 -33.73 24.12
N THR A 51 -32.53 -32.54 23.57
CA THR A 51 -31.43 -32.28 22.60
C THR A 51 -30.24 -31.55 23.21
N GLY A 52 -30.41 -30.92 24.37
CA GLY A 52 -29.38 -30.09 25.01
C GLY A 52 -29.12 -28.74 24.32
N ALA A 53 -29.89 -28.42 23.27
CA ALA A 53 -29.78 -27.16 22.55
C ALA A 53 -30.20 -25.97 23.43
N ALA A 54 -29.35 -24.97 23.55
CA ALA A 54 -29.57 -23.78 24.37
C ALA A 54 -29.87 -22.57 23.49
N THR A 55 -31.07 -22.01 23.61
CA THR A 55 -31.50 -20.81 22.88
C THR A 55 -31.43 -19.61 23.81
N LEU A 56 -30.73 -18.54 23.38
CA LEU A 56 -30.63 -17.31 24.17
C LEU A 56 -32.02 -16.71 24.36
N TRP A 57 -32.37 -16.43 25.60
CA TRP A 57 -33.70 -15.95 25.97
C TRP A 57 -33.67 -14.52 26.48
N LEU A 58 -32.78 -14.20 27.43
CA LEU A 58 -32.62 -12.86 27.99
C LEU A 58 -31.13 -12.56 28.20
N GLU A 59 -30.73 -11.30 28.12
CA GLU A 59 -29.40 -10.86 28.52
C GLU A 59 -29.43 -9.42 29.02
N ASP A 60 -28.48 -9.08 29.88
CA ASP A 60 -28.27 -7.73 30.39
C ASP A 60 -26.79 -7.54 30.78
N THR A 61 -26.35 -6.30 30.91
CA THR A 61 -25.01 -5.89 31.36
C THR A 61 -24.92 -5.67 32.87
N SER A 62 -26.04 -5.75 33.58
CA SER A 62 -26.09 -5.63 35.03
C SER A 62 -25.52 -6.88 35.74
N ASN A 63 -25.26 -6.76 37.04
CA ASN A 63 -24.80 -7.86 37.90
C ASN A 63 -25.96 -8.62 38.58
N VAL A 64 -27.21 -8.37 38.17
CA VAL A 64 -28.42 -8.98 38.74
C VAL A 64 -29.32 -9.46 37.61
N CYS A 65 -29.63 -10.75 37.61
CA CYS A 65 -30.55 -11.40 36.69
C CYS A 65 -31.88 -11.64 37.42
N GLU A 66 -32.91 -10.89 37.03
CA GLU A 66 -34.28 -11.11 37.48
C GLU A 66 -35.12 -11.67 36.34
N TYR A 67 -35.78 -12.79 36.56
CA TYR A 67 -36.66 -13.40 35.57
C TYR A 67 -37.78 -14.20 36.22
N GLU A 68 -38.87 -14.38 35.51
CA GLU A 68 -39.97 -15.27 35.90
C GLU A 68 -39.77 -16.62 35.20
N HIS A 69 -39.63 -17.71 35.95
CA HIS A 69 -39.16 -18.99 35.42
C HIS A 69 -40.16 -19.53 34.37
N PRO A 70 -39.70 -19.90 33.17
CA PRO A 70 -40.60 -20.22 32.05
C PRO A 70 -41.17 -21.65 32.12
N GLY A 71 -40.85 -22.41 33.17
CA GLY A 71 -41.27 -23.80 33.33
C GLY A 71 -40.48 -24.82 32.51
N VAL A 72 -39.50 -24.36 31.74
CA VAL A 72 -38.52 -25.18 31.01
C VAL A 72 -37.14 -24.97 31.62
N ARG A 73 -36.20 -25.91 31.40
CA ARG A 73 -34.85 -25.81 31.97
C ARG A 73 -34.18 -24.54 31.45
N THR A 74 -33.73 -23.66 32.34
CA THR A 74 -32.98 -22.46 31.97
C THR A 74 -31.52 -22.54 32.39
N ARG A 75 -30.61 -21.93 31.62
CA ARG A 75 -29.18 -21.85 31.92
C ARG A 75 -28.73 -20.39 31.97
N LEU A 76 -28.35 -19.91 33.14
CA LEU A 76 -27.76 -18.58 33.33
C LEU A 76 -26.24 -18.64 33.19
N VAL A 77 -25.68 -17.74 32.37
CA VAL A 77 -24.24 -17.62 32.12
C VAL A 77 -23.80 -16.19 32.39
N TRP A 78 -23.05 -16.01 33.48
CA TRP A 78 -22.40 -14.75 33.83
C TRP A 78 -21.16 -14.50 32.96
N GLN A 79 -21.00 -13.27 32.46
CA GLN A 79 -19.88 -12.82 31.65
C GLN A 79 -18.89 -12.05 32.53
N TRP A 80 -17.59 -12.38 32.47
CA TRP A 80 -16.57 -11.82 33.35
C TRP A 80 -15.36 -11.30 32.58
N ALA A 81 -14.82 -10.16 32.99
CA ALA A 81 -13.49 -9.68 32.60
C ALA A 81 -12.49 -9.93 33.72
N LEU A 82 -11.32 -10.48 33.40
CA LEU A 82 -10.20 -10.65 34.32
C LEU A 82 -9.33 -9.38 34.32
N GLN A 83 -8.98 -8.92 35.51
CA GLN A 83 -8.07 -7.82 35.75
C GLN A 83 -7.00 -8.29 36.73
N ASP A 84 -5.75 -8.33 36.27
CA ASP A 84 -4.62 -8.63 37.14
C ASP A 84 -4.38 -7.43 38.07
N GLN A 85 -4.45 -7.69 39.36
CA GLN A 85 -4.26 -6.66 40.36
C GLN A 85 -2.77 -6.55 40.68
N ILE A 86 -2.13 -5.47 40.23
CA ILE A 86 -0.87 -5.02 40.82
C ILE A 86 -1.20 -4.44 42.20
N ALA A 87 -0.96 -5.21 43.25
CA ALA A 87 -1.20 -4.75 44.61
C ALA A 87 -0.05 -3.88 45.11
N THR A 88 -0.31 -2.58 45.31
CA THR A 88 0.40 -1.76 46.30
C THR A 88 -0.36 -1.85 47.62
N TYR A 89 0.29 -2.32 48.69
CA TYR A 89 -0.27 -2.31 50.04
C TYR A 89 0.51 -1.36 50.95
N GLY A 90 -0.23 -0.44 51.55
CA GLY A 90 0.14 0.24 52.79
C GLY A 90 -1.10 0.90 53.40
N ALA A 91 -1.49 0.49 54.61
CA ALA A 91 -2.45 1.24 55.43
C ALA A 91 -1.71 2.38 56.17
N PRO A 92 -2.34 3.54 56.43
CA PRO A 92 -1.66 4.67 57.06
C PRO A 92 -1.35 4.39 58.54
N GLY A 93 -0.07 4.39 58.91
CA GLY A 93 0.37 4.53 60.31
C GLY A 93 0.94 3.29 61.01
N SER A 94 1.22 2.18 60.33
CA SER A 94 2.00 1.08 60.89
C SER A 94 3.33 0.93 60.14
N GLU A 95 4.45 1.18 60.81
CA GLU A 95 5.77 0.69 60.37
C GLU A 95 5.70 -0.83 60.28
N VAL A 96 5.55 -1.34 59.06
CA VAL A 96 5.85 -2.74 58.72
C VAL A 96 7.29 -2.72 58.24
N GLU A 97 8.23 -3.09 59.10
CA GLU A 97 9.59 -3.41 58.66
C GLU A 97 9.52 -4.65 57.77
N TRP A 98 9.57 -4.42 56.46
CA TRP A 98 9.78 -5.46 55.45
C TRP A 98 11.24 -5.90 55.52
N ALA A 99 11.59 -6.77 56.46
CA ALA A 99 12.97 -7.23 56.66
C ALA A 99 13.63 -7.77 55.36
N ASP A 100 12.82 -8.21 54.39
CA ASP A 100 13.25 -8.77 53.10
C ASP A 100 13.30 -7.76 51.93
N ARG A 101 12.94 -6.49 52.12
CA ARG A 101 12.95 -5.47 51.05
C ARG A 101 13.83 -4.28 51.43
N LYS A 102 14.60 -3.80 50.47
CA LYS A 102 15.47 -2.64 50.60
C LYS A 102 15.19 -1.66 49.46
N TYR A 103 14.81 -0.45 49.79
CA TYR A 103 14.53 0.62 48.84
C TYR A 103 15.69 1.61 48.82
N TRP A 104 16.18 1.93 47.62
CA TRP A 104 17.22 2.92 47.44
C TRP A 104 16.68 4.33 47.68
N THR A 105 17.30 5.06 48.60
CA THR A 105 16.89 6.42 49.00
C THR A 105 17.97 7.48 48.82
N ALA A 106 19.24 7.06 48.66
CA ALA A 106 20.40 7.96 48.59
C ALA A 106 20.53 8.95 49.78
N GLY A 107 20.08 8.56 50.97
CA GLY A 107 20.04 9.43 52.17
C GLY A 107 21.38 9.69 52.89
N GLY A 108 22.46 8.99 52.54
CA GLY A 108 23.82 9.09 53.09
C GLY A 108 24.83 9.77 52.14
N ASP A 109 25.99 9.17 51.88
CA ASP A 109 27.09 9.73 51.03
C ASP A 109 26.76 9.75 49.50
N GLY A 110 25.51 10.03 49.14
CA GLY A 110 25.08 10.52 47.84
C GLY A 110 25.03 9.53 46.67
N SER A 111 25.60 8.32 46.76
CA SER A 111 25.40 7.24 45.76
C SER A 111 25.90 5.82 46.12
N ASP A 112 26.65 5.61 47.22
CA ASP A 112 27.32 4.33 47.50
C ASP A 112 26.38 3.22 48.02
N TRP A 113 26.34 2.08 47.33
CA TRP A 113 25.56 0.88 47.66
C TRP A 113 25.86 0.36 49.07
N HIS A 114 27.10 0.48 49.53
CA HIS A 114 27.53 -0.08 50.81
C HIS A 114 27.28 0.83 52.01
N ASP A 115 26.79 2.05 51.80
CA ASP A 115 26.36 2.91 52.89
C ASP A 115 24.97 2.46 53.38
N PRO A 116 24.86 1.95 54.63
CA PRO A 116 23.58 1.51 55.18
C PRO A 116 22.50 2.59 55.20
N ALA A 117 22.88 3.87 55.23
CA ALA A 117 21.96 5.01 55.25
C ALA A 117 21.34 5.31 53.87
N ASN A 118 21.88 4.76 52.78
CA ASN A 118 21.30 4.87 51.44
C ASN A 118 20.11 3.93 51.21
N TRP A 119 19.82 3.04 52.16
CA TRP A 119 18.74 2.05 52.07
C TRP A 119 17.65 2.32 53.09
N SER A 120 16.40 2.03 52.70
CA SER A 120 15.25 2.01 53.61
C SER A 120 14.56 0.63 53.58
N PRO A 121 14.37 -0.04 54.72
CA PRO A 121 14.96 0.27 56.03
C PRO A 121 16.50 0.27 56.00
N ALA A 122 17.16 1.00 56.90
CA ALA A 122 18.62 1.11 56.93
C ALA A 122 19.32 -0.26 56.96
N GLY A 123 20.44 -0.38 56.25
CA GLY A 123 21.19 -1.64 56.10
C GLY A 123 21.30 -2.08 54.64
N VAL A 124 22.51 -2.49 54.26
CA VAL A 124 22.86 -2.94 52.91
C VAL A 124 22.11 -4.24 52.55
N PRO A 125 21.60 -4.41 51.32
CA PRO A 125 20.99 -5.65 50.87
C PRO A 125 21.90 -6.87 51.03
N THR A 126 21.30 -7.99 51.44
CA THR A 126 21.92 -9.32 51.56
C THR A 126 21.23 -10.31 50.61
N LEU A 127 21.72 -11.55 50.52
CA LEU A 127 21.12 -12.61 49.70
C LEU A 127 19.65 -12.96 50.04
N ALA A 128 19.11 -12.48 51.16
CA ALA A 128 17.70 -12.62 51.51
C ALA A 128 16.83 -11.44 51.02
N ASN A 129 17.43 -10.36 50.53
CA ASN A 129 16.73 -9.10 50.29
C ASN A 129 16.46 -8.82 48.81
N THR A 130 15.26 -8.30 48.49
CA THR A 130 15.02 -7.64 47.21
C THR A 130 15.43 -6.18 47.30
N ALA A 131 16.32 -5.73 46.42
CA ALA A 131 16.76 -4.35 46.31
C ALA A 131 16.01 -3.62 45.18
N TYR A 132 15.28 -2.56 45.54
CA TYR A 132 14.52 -1.71 44.63
C TYR A 132 15.24 -0.39 44.43
N ILE A 133 15.56 -0.07 43.17
CA ILE A 133 16.16 1.20 42.75
C ILE A 133 15.12 1.96 41.94
N GLU A 134 14.32 2.74 42.66
CA GLU A 134 13.19 3.51 42.12
C GLU A 134 13.46 5.02 42.09
N SER A 135 14.65 5.43 42.51
CA SER A 135 15.12 6.81 42.37
C SER A 135 16.64 6.85 42.23
N GLY A 136 17.16 7.83 41.48
CA GLY A 136 18.60 8.08 41.37
C GLY A 136 19.43 6.90 40.83
N THR A 137 20.72 6.90 41.17
CA THR A 137 21.68 5.88 40.73
C THR A 137 22.38 5.27 41.93
N ALA A 138 22.31 3.94 42.05
CA ALA A 138 23.07 3.18 43.03
C ALA A 138 24.42 2.77 42.44
N TYR A 139 25.50 3.17 43.10
CA TYR A 139 26.88 2.87 42.70
C TYR A 139 27.49 1.84 43.65
N ILE A 140 27.93 0.70 43.11
CA ILE A 140 28.58 -0.39 43.83
C ILE A 140 30.09 -0.29 43.56
N PRO A 141 30.91 0.22 44.50
CA PRO A 141 32.36 0.33 44.31
C PRO A 141 33.11 -1.02 44.41
N SER A 142 32.44 -2.08 44.90
CA SER A 142 33.04 -3.40 45.09
C SER A 142 32.08 -4.55 44.70
N ASN A 143 31.82 -5.53 45.56
CA ASN A 143 30.94 -6.66 45.27
C ASN A 143 29.57 -6.45 45.90
N ALA A 144 28.49 -6.81 45.21
CA ALA A 144 27.13 -6.75 45.75
C ALA A 144 26.42 -8.11 45.70
N VAL A 145 25.56 -8.31 46.70
CA VAL A 145 24.69 -9.48 46.80
C VAL A 145 23.26 -9.05 47.08
N ALA A 146 22.29 -9.75 46.52
CA ALA A 146 20.87 -9.58 46.83
C ALA A 146 20.11 -10.89 46.53
N ALA A 147 18.88 -11.04 47.02
CA ALA A 147 17.98 -12.05 46.48
C ALA A 147 17.59 -11.69 45.05
N ARG A 148 17.11 -10.45 44.88
CA ARG A 148 16.58 -9.89 43.62
C ARG A 148 16.96 -8.42 43.51
N ILE A 149 17.18 -7.94 42.31
CA ILE A 149 17.36 -6.51 42.03
C ILE A 149 16.31 -6.05 41.03
N VAL A 150 15.69 -4.90 41.30
CA VAL A 150 14.75 -4.22 40.41
C VAL A 150 15.22 -2.79 40.18
N VAL A 151 15.48 -2.45 38.91
CA VAL A 151 15.87 -1.09 38.49
C VAL A 151 14.74 -0.49 37.68
N ALA A 152 14.11 0.55 38.20
CA ALA A 152 13.00 1.23 37.53
C ALA A 152 13.47 2.14 36.39
N GLU A 153 12.55 2.50 35.50
CA GLU A 153 12.80 3.43 34.40
C GLU A 153 13.34 4.77 34.93
N GLY A 154 14.33 5.35 34.24
CA GLY A 154 15.00 6.58 34.66
C GLY A 154 15.98 6.44 35.82
N CYS A 155 16.09 5.27 36.45
CA CYS A 155 17.02 4.99 37.55
C CYS A 155 18.27 4.23 37.08
N GLY A 156 19.31 4.16 37.93
CA GLY A 156 20.62 3.62 37.57
C GLY A 156 21.18 2.57 38.53
N LEU A 157 21.80 1.50 38.01
CA LEU A 157 22.64 0.57 38.79
C LEU A 157 24.04 0.43 38.16
N TYR A 158 25.08 0.81 38.90
CA TYR A 158 26.43 0.90 38.38
C TYR A 158 27.40 0.11 39.25
N LEU A 159 28.04 -0.92 38.70
CA LEU A 159 29.03 -1.76 39.38
C LEU A 159 30.44 -1.37 38.92
N GLY A 160 31.24 -0.79 39.81
CA GLY A 160 32.62 -0.41 39.55
C GLY A 160 32.80 0.72 38.54
N SER A 161 31.74 1.46 38.20
CA SER A 161 31.78 2.54 37.23
C SER A 161 30.86 3.72 37.56
N THR A 162 31.10 4.85 36.90
CA THR A 162 30.23 6.05 36.96
C THR A 162 30.02 6.60 35.56
N GLY A 163 29.05 7.52 35.40
CA GLY A 163 28.74 8.18 34.13
C GLY A 163 27.45 7.68 33.49
N THR A 164 27.39 7.61 32.16
CA THR A 164 26.23 7.09 31.42
C THR A 164 26.43 5.63 31.06
N VAL A 165 25.35 4.86 30.89
CA VAL A 165 25.41 3.42 30.58
C VAL A 165 26.37 3.09 29.44
N THR A 166 26.39 3.86 28.35
CA THR A 166 27.20 3.57 27.16
C THR A 166 28.62 4.13 27.22
N ALA A 167 28.92 5.01 28.17
CA ALA A 167 30.23 5.63 28.35
C ALA A 167 30.72 5.50 29.81
N ALA A 168 30.28 4.48 30.54
CA ALA A 168 30.61 4.32 31.94
C ALA A 168 32.12 4.13 32.10
N ILE A 169 32.72 4.86 33.03
CA ILE A 169 34.17 4.87 33.27
C ILE A 169 34.44 4.16 34.59
N GLY A 170 35.49 3.33 34.65
CA GLY A 170 35.95 2.73 35.90
C GLY A 170 36.20 3.81 36.97
N ALA A 171 35.54 3.68 38.10
CA ALA A 171 35.61 4.63 39.20
C ALA A 171 35.77 3.86 40.50
N PHE A 172 36.74 4.24 41.32
CA PHE A 172 37.00 3.64 42.62
C PHE A 172 37.63 4.66 43.59
N PRO A 173 37.35 4.56 44.90
CA PRO A 173 37.85 5.50 45.90
C PRO A 173 39.35 5.35 46.26
N THR A 174 40.02 4.26 45.86
CA THR A 174 41.46 3.99 46.15
C THR A 174 42.20 3.42 44.93
N ALA A 175 43.46 3.80 44.73
CA ALA A 175 44.32 3.37 43.62
C ALA A 175 44.90 1.96 43.83
N GLU A 176 44.05 0.97 44.10
CA GLU A 176 44.45 -0.44 44.12
C GLU A 176 44.59 -0.99 42.70
N THR A 177 45.67 -1.75 42.45
CA THR A 177 46.11 -2.12 41.11
C THR A 177 45.39 -3.32 40.48
N ASN A 178 44.64 -4.13 41.23
CA ASN A 178 43.86 -5.26 40.70
C ASN A 178 42.56 -5.48 41.51
N ARG A 179 41.39 -5.48 40.85
CA ARG A 179 40.08 -5.67 41.49
C ARG A 179 39.27 -6.80 40.86
N CYS A 180 38.58 -7.56 41.70
CA CYS A 180 37.53 -8.49 41.28
C CYS A 180 36.17 -7.89 41.65
N LEU A 181 35.26 -7.83 40.69
CA LEU A 181 33.89 -7.38 40.89
C LEU A 181 32.92 -8.53 40.68
N SER A 182 31.98 -8.67 41.62
CA SER A 182 30.87 -9.60 41.47
C SER A 182 29.53 -8.97 41.84
N LEU A 183 28.51 -9.35 41.07
CA LEU A 183 27.11 -9.18 41.42
C LEU A 183 26.49 -10.56 41.49
N ALA A 184 26.06 -11.01 42.67
CA ALA A 184 25.48 -12.34 42.84
C ALA A 184 24.06 -12.27 43.41
N LEU A 185 23.12 -12.88 42.69
CA LEU A 185 21.70 -12.91 43.00
C LEU A 185 21.20 -14.35 43.11
N THR A 186 20.37 -14.65 44.12
CA THR A 186 19.72 -15.97 44.23
C THR A 186 18.48 -16.09 43.35
N GLU A 187 17.89 -14.98 42.93
CA GLU A 187 16.71 -14.89 42.07
C GLU A 187 16.97 -13.95 40.87
N ASN A 188 16.04 -13.05 40.56
CA ASN A 188 15.97 -12.32 39.29
C ASN A 188 16.73 -10.98 39.31
N LEU A 189 17.18 -10.57 38.12
CA LEU A 189 17.63 -9.21 37.81
C LEU A 189 16.65 -8.58 36.83
N LEU A 190 15.89 -7.59 37.27
CA LEU A 190 14.87 -6.92 36.45
C LEU A 190 15.27 -5.46 36.24
N CYS A 191 15.39 -5.02 34.98
CA CYS A 191 15.85 -3.67 34.66
C CYS A 191 15.03 -3.04 33.53
N SER A 192 14.37 -1.93 33.84
CA SER A 192 13.78 -1.00 32.86
C SER A 192 14.50 0.36 32.81
N GLY A 193 15.48 0.57 33.70
CA GLY A 193 16.34 1.75 33.76
C GLY A 193 17.71 1.58 33.09
N GLY A 194 18.71 2.29 33.59
CA GLY A 194 20.10 2.19 33.16
C GLY A 194 20.93 1.25 34.04
N MET A 195 21.74 0.40 33.45
CA MET A 195 22.66 -0.48 34.18
C MET A 195 24.04 -0.51 33.53
N ALA A 196 25.10 -0.34 34.30
CA ALA A 196 26.49 -0.44 33.83
C ALA A 196 27.28 -1.36 34.76
N LEU A 197 27.71 -2.52 34.25
CA LEU A 197 28.46 -3.51 35.02
C LEU A 197 29.92 -3.55 34.55
N GLY A 198 30.84 -3.17 35.43
CA GLY A 198 32.20 -2.80 35.05
C GLY A 198 32.26 -1.40 34.45
N GLY A 199 33.42 -1.02 33.88
CA GLY A 199 33.60 0.28 33.23
C GLY A 199 34.67 0.29 32.15
N ARG A 200 34.61 1.29 31.27
CA ARG A 200 35.60 1.59 30.23
C ARG A 200 36.82 2.30 30.84
N TRP A 201 37.95 2.27 30.12
CA TRP A 201 39.19 3.01 30.42
C TRP A 201 39.84 2.67 31.76
N GLN A 202 39.73 1.40 32.16
CA GLN A 202 40.34 0.85 33.36
C GLN A 202 41.83 1.28 33.46
N VAL A 203 42.63 1.05 32.43
CA VAL A 203 44.09 1.29 32.46
C VAL A 203 44.51 2.76 32.39
N GLU A 204 43.73 3.67 31.78
CA GLU A 204 44.07 5.10 31.66
C GLU A 204 43.99 5.85 33.00
N ARG A 205 43.37 5.23 34.01
CA ARG A 205 43.15 5.81 35.34
C ARG A 205 43.79 5.01 36.48
N ASP A 206 44.78 4.17 36.18
CA ASP A 206 45.48 3.28 37.14
C ASP A 206 44.53 2.32 37.89
N VAL A 207 43.45 1.88 37.24
CA VAL A 207 42.39 1.05 37.81
C VAL A 207 42.24 -0.23 36.98
N ILE A 208 42.49 -1.44 37.51
CA ILE A 208 42.34 -2.67 36.70
C ILE A 208 41.29 -3.57 37.32
N ILE A 209 40.21 -3.86 36.57
CA ILE A 209 39.26 -4.92 36.93
C ILE A 209 39.78 -6.19 36.28
N THR A 210 40.32 -7.11 37.08
CA THR A 210 40.93 -8.36 36.60
C THR A 210 39.91 -9.48 36.46
N ASN A 211 38.77 -9.38 37.14
CA ASN A 211 37.64 -10.30 36.99
C ASN A 211 36.30 -9.57 37.17
N LEU A 212 35.33 -9.89 36.32
CA LEU A 212 33.93 -9.46 36.45
C LEU A 212 33.03 -10.70 36.35
N THR A 213 32.17 -10.90 37.34
CA THR A 213 31.19 -12.00 37.34
C THR A 213 29.81 -11.49 37.74
N VAL A 214 28.79 -11.83 36.97
CA VAL A 214 27.39 -11.53 37.25
C VAL A 214 26.64 -12.86 37.29
N ASP A 215 26.21 -13.26 38.48
CA ASP A 215 25.48 -14.51 38.71
C ASP A 215 24.03 -14.18 39.08
N VAL A 216 23.07 -14.69 38.31
CA VAL A 216 21.63 -14.49 38.49
C VAL A 216 20.97 -15.86 38.64
N GLY A 217 20.46 -16.18 39.83
CA GLY A 217 19.84 -17.46 40.14
C GLY A 217 18.46 -17.69 39.50
N GLY A 218 17.83 -16.63 39.00
CA GLY A 218 16.59 -16.68 38.21
C GLY A 218 16.76 -16.04 36.84
N ASP A 219 15.78 -15.23 36.42
CA ASP A 219 15.76 -14.55 35.12
C ASP A 219 16.53 -13.23 35.15
N PHE A 220 17.21 -12.91 34.05
CA PHE A 220 17.72 -11.57 33.76
C PHE A 220 16.86 -10.94 32.65
N VAL A 221 16.04 -9.96 33.02
CA VAL A 221 15.10 -9.28 32.12
C VAL A 221 15.47 -7.81 31.95
N LEU A 222 15.66 -7.41 30.70
CA LEU A 222 15.73 -6.03 30.27
C LEU A 222 14.47 -5.69 29.46
N SER A 223 13.71 -4.68 29.87
CA SER A 223 12.41 -4.34 29.27
C SER A 223 12.20 -2.82 29.10
N GLY A 224 11.14 -2.42 28.40
CA GLY A 224 10.82 -1.02 28.12
C GLY A 224 11.94 -0.31 27.33
N ALA A 225 12.43 0.81 27.86
CA ALA A 225 13.59 1.55 27.33
C ALA A 225 14.90 1.24 28.09
N GLY A 226 14.95 0.10 28.79
CA GLY A 226 16.10 -0.29 29.59
C GLY A 226 17.40 -0.37 28.78
N ASN A 227 18.48 0.17 29.33
CA ASN A 227 19.81 0.13 28.72
C ASN A 227 20.79 -0.55 29.68
N CYS A 228 21.40 -1.65 29.25
CA CYS A 228 22.39 -2.36 30.06
C CYS A 228 23.71 -2.49 29.32
N ALA A 229 24.80 -1.96 29.88
CA ALA A 229 26.16 -2.18 29.38
C ALA A 229 26.95 -3.07 30.33
N ILE A 230 27.66 -4.04 29.75
CA ILE A 230 28.55 -4.93 30.48
C ILE A 230 29.93 -4.77 29.86
N TYR A 231 30.86 -4.27 30.66
CA TYR A 231 32.24 -4.00 30.27
C TYR A 231 33.12 -5.13 30.78
N ALA A 232 33.78 -5.84 29.87
CA ALA A 232 34.63 -6.96 30.25
C ALA A 232 35.81 -6.52 31.14
N ASN A 233 36.29 -7.46 31.95
CA ASN A 233 37.52 -7.31 32.73
C ASN A 233 38.75 -7.29 31.83
N THR A 234 39.81 -6.61 32.26
CA THR A 234 41.12 -6.62 31.61
C THR A 234 41.88 -7.92 31.94
N MET A 235 42.31 -8.66 30.92
CA MET A 235 43.10 -9.87 31.09
C MET A 235 44.54 -9.55 31.57
N THR A 236 45.06 -10.33 32.53
CA THR A 236 46.45 -10.21 33.04
C THR A 236 47.43 -11.24 32.45
N ASN A 237 46.91 -12.21 31.72
CA ASN A 237 47.66 -13.27 31.02
C ASN A 237 48.05 -12.85 29.60
N ALA A 238 48.89 -13.66 28.94
CA ALA A 238 49.19 -13.46 27.52
C ALA A 238 47.91 -13.55 26.67
N ILE A 239 47.77 -12.67 25.67
CA ILE A 239 46.60 -12.63 24.79
C ILE A 239 46.69 -13.82 23.82
N THR A 240 45.93 -14.87 24.11
CA THR A 240 45.77 -16.09 23.29
C THR A 240 44.30 -16.48 23.19
N TRP A 241 43.93 -17.28 22.19
CA TRP A 241 42.56 -17.80 22.03
C TRP A 241 42.05 -18.51 23.28
N THR A 242 42.86 -19.40 23.83
CA THR A 242 42.54 -20.13 25.06
C THR A 242 42.34 -19.19 26.25
N ASN A 243 43.17 -18.15 26.38
CA ASN A 243 43.04 -17.21 27.50
C ASN A 243 41.84 -16.27 27.33
N LEU A 244 41.54 -15.80 26.12
CA LEU A 244 40.32 -15.03 25.83
C LEU A 244 39.06 -15.85 26.12
N TYR A 245 39.07 -17.15 25.80
CA TYR A 245 37.97 -18.05 26.10
C TYR A 245 37.81 -18.27 27.62
N ARG A 246 38.91 -18.46 28.36
CA ARG A 246 38.89 -18.84 29.78
C ARG A 246 38.74 -17.68 30.76
N THR A 247 39.06 -16.45 30.35
CA THR A 247 39.08 -15.28 31.25
C THR A 247 38.03 -14.22 30.94
N ALA A 248 37.10 -14.52 30.03
CA ALA A 248 35.96 -13.67 29.68
C ALA A 248 35.16 -13.23 30.92
N ALA A 249 34.57 -12.04 30.86
CA ALA A 249 33.63 -11.60 31.87
C ALA A 249 32.38 -12.49 31.80
N MET A 250 32.03 -13.11 32.92
CA MET A 250 30.96 -14.10 32.97
C MET A 250 29.64 -13.47 33.40
N VAL A 251 28.60 -13.70 32.60
CA VAL A 251 27.21 -13.41 32.94
C VAL A 251 26.47 -14.74 32.95
N ASN A 252 26.27 -15.31 34.14
CA ASN A 252 25.59 -16.57 34.34
C ASN A 252 24.15 -16.31 34.80
N VAL A 253 23.18 -16.74 34.01
CA VAL A 253 21.75 -16.65 34.31
C VAL A 253 21.25 -18.08 34.40
N ALA A 254 20.73 -18.51 35.55
CA ALA A 254 20.21 -19.86 35.70
C ALA A 254 18.85 -20.03 35.00
N GLY A 255 18.05 -18.96 34.94
CA GLY A 255 16.81 -18.87 34.17
C GLY A 255 17.03 -18.27 32.78
N ASP A 256 16.07 -17.47 32.32
CA ASP A 256 16.08 -16.87 30.98
C ASP A 256 16.80 -15.53 30.94
N LEU A 257 17.52 -15.27 29.84
CA LEU A 257 17.99 -13.92 29.48
C LEU A 257 17.03 -13.31 28.45
N LYS A 258 16.31 -12.27 28.85
CA LYS A 258 15.26 -11.62 28.04
C LYS A 258 15.61 -10.17 27.74
N VAL A 259 15.64 -9.81 26.46
CA VAL A 259 15.77 -8.42 25.98
C VAL A 259 14.50 -8.10 25.19
N LEU A 260 13.61 -7.36 25.82
CA LEU A 260 12.23 -7.14 25.37
C LEU A 260 12.01 -5.71 24.86
N ASP A 261 10.88 -5.48 24.21
CA ASP A 261 10.42 -4.16 23.76
C ASP A 261 11.48 -3.39 22.93
N ASN A 262 11.88 -2.19 23.36
CA ASN A 262 12.91 -1.35 22.74
C ASN A 262 14.23 -1.37 23.52
N ALA A 263 14.41 -2.36 24.39
CA ALA A 263 15.56 -2.41 25.29
C ALA A 263 16.87 -2.72 24.55
N ILE A 264 17.99 -2.25 25.10
CA ILE A 264 19.31 -2.39 24.48
C ILE A 264 20.35 -2.97 25.42
N LEU A 265 20.95 -4.09 25.01
CA LEU A 265 22.08 -4.72 25.68
C LEU A 265 23.40 -4.38 24.96
N TYR A 266 24.39 -3.87 25.69
CA TYR A 266 25.69 -3.43 25.19
C TYR A 266 26.83 -4.28 25.77
N PRO A 267 27.12 -5.46 25.19
CA PRO A 267 28.34 -6.18 25.52
C PRO A 267 29.55 -5.41 24.98
N THR A 268 30.50 -5.11 25.85
CA THR A 268 31.68 -4.30 25.51
C THR A 268 32.95 -5.06 25.86
N ALA A 269 33.80 -5.34 24.86
CA ALA A 269 35.10 -5.94 25.12
C ALA A 269 36.00 -4.99 25.90
N ASP A 270 36.96 -5.58 26.62
CA ASP A 270 38.05 -4.80 27.15
C ASP A 270 38.84 -4.20 25.99
N ARG A 271 38.92 -2.87 25.97
CA ARG A 271 39.48 -2.09 24.87
C ARG A 271 40.95 -2.40 24.60
N LEU A 272 41.68 -2.85 25.63
CA LEU A 272 43.11 -3.14 25.57
C LEU A 272 43.42 -4.58 25.18
N THR A 273 42.83 -5.53 25.90
CA THR A 273 43.13 -6.97 25.78
C THR A 273 42.18 -7.69 24.83
N GLY A 274 41.02 -7.11 24.55
CA GLY A 274 39.96 -7.70 23.73
C GLY A 274 39.16 -8.76 24.46
N ASN A 275 39.31 -8.86 25.78
CA ASN A 275 38.62 -9.85 26.57
C ASN A 275 37.10 -9.70 26.40
N PRO A 276 36.35 -10.79 26.11
CA PRO A 276 34.95 -10.69 25.76
C PRO A 276 34.02 -10.75 26.99
N VAL A 277 32.71 -10.60 26.75
CA VAL A 277 31.64 -10.90 27.71
C VAL A 277 30.96 -12.17 27.24
N ARG A 278 30.84 -13.16 28.12
CA ARG A 278 30.20 -14.45 27.84
C ARG A 278 28.90 -14.56 28.63
N PHE A 279 27.80 -14.76 27.89
CA PHE A 279 26.47 -14.98 28.47
C PHE A 279 26.15 -16.48 28.50
N ARG A 280 25.66 -16.96 29.65
CA ARG A 280 25.11 -18.30 29.83
C ARG A 280 23.69 -18.18 30.38
N CYS A 281 22.74 -18.89 29.77
CA CYS A 281 21.32 -18.86 30.15
C CYS A 281 20.62 -20.18 29.85
N GLN A 282 19.45 -20.40 30.43
CA GLN A 282 18.56 -21.50 30.04
C GLN A 282 17.99 -21.22 28.64
N ASN A 283 17.24 -20.14 28.48
CA ASN A 283 16.77 -19.66 27.17
C ASN A 283 17.17 -18.20 26.94
N PHE A 284 17.27 -17.82 25.67
CA PHE A 284 17.51 -16.44 25.24
C PHE A 284 16.33 -15.92 24.42
N GLN A 285 15.85 -14.72 24.72
CA GLN A 285 14.79 -14.06 23.96
C GLN A 285 15.21 -12.63 23.57
N LEU A 286 15.09 -12.31 22.28
CA LEU A 286 15.25 -10.98 21.72
C LEU A 286 14.02 -10.60 20.89
N ASP A 287 13.19 -9.69 21.40
CA ASP A 287 11.92 -9.30 20.76
C ASP A 287 12.08 -8.38 19.55
N VAL A 288 10.98 -8.21 18.80
CA VAL A 288 10.87 -7.20 17.74
C VAL A 288 11.03 -5.81 18.36
N GLY A 289 12.01 -5.04 17.88
CA GLY A 289 12.36 -3.70 18.40
C GLY A 289 13.59 -3.70 19.33
N ALA A 290 13.89 -4.83 19.98
CA ALA A 290 15.01 -4.96 20.90
C ALA A 290 16.34 -5.12 20.15
N THR A 291 17.44 -4.67 20.77
CA THR A 291 18.78 -4.73 20.13
C THR A 291 19.86 -5.21 21.09
N VAL A 292 20.70 -6.15 20.63
CA VAL A 292 22.05 -6.35 21.19
C VAL A 292 23.03 -5.53 20.37
N ASN A 293 23.61 -4.49 20.97
CA ASN A 293 24.43 -3.50 20.27
C ASN A 293 25.88 -3.55 20.74
N ALA A 294 26.69 -4.35 20.04
CA ALA A 294 28.14 -4.40 20.21
C ALA A 294 28.86 -3.49 19.18
N GLN A 295 28.20 -2.54 18.52
CA GLN A 295 28.86 -1.68 17.53
C GLN A 295 29.91 -0.77 18.20
N ASN A 296 31.10 -0.64 17.59
CA ASN A 296 32.19 0.24 18.09
C ASN A 296 32.56 -0.01 19.56
N ARG A 297 32.67 -1.30 19.94
CA ARG A 297 32.88 -1.77 21.33
C ARG A 297 33.94 -2.87 21.42
N GLY A 298 34.82 -2.94 20.42
CA GLY A 298 35.92 -3.89 20.32
C GLY A 298 37.26 -3.33 20.77
N TRP A 299 38.35 -3.80 20.15
CA TRP A 299 39.70 -3.28 20.43
C TRP A 299 39.82 -1.81 20.02
N GLY A 300 40.53 -1.02 20.84
CA GLY A 300 40.69 0.42 20.61
C GLY A 300 42.05 0.97 21.05
N TRP A 301 42.25 2.26 20.75
CA TRP A 301 43.52 2.96 20.96
C TRP A 301 43.63 3.53 22.38
N ILE A 302 44.81 3.41 22.99
CA ILE A 302 45.13 3.94 24.34
C ILE A 302 46.48 4.67 24.28
N THR A 303 46.54 5.88 24.85
CA THR A 303 47.81 6.63 25.05
C THR A 303 48.27 6.49 26.48
N TYR A 304 49.52 6.09 26.70
CA TYR A 304 50.14 6.12 28.02
C TYR A 304 50.81 7.48 28.24
N THR A 305 50.52 8.14 29.36
CA THR A 305 51.14 9.42 29.74
C THR A 305 52.42 9.26 30.54
N ASN A 306 52.75 8.05 31.03
CA ASN A 306 53.95 7.80 31.82
C ASN A 306 54.64 6.46 31.47
N ALA A 307 55.96 6.50 31.27
CA ALA A 307 56.76 5.33 30.85
C ALA A 307 56.85 4.23 31.93
N ALA A 308 56.60 4.56 33.20
CA ALA A 308 56.59 3.60 34.32
C ALA A 308 55.32 2.72 34.37
N GLN A 309 54.26 3.07 33.62
CA GLN A 309 53.02 2.28 33.48
C GLN A 309 53.12 1.17 32.40
N ILE A 310 54.29 1.03 31.76
CA ILE A 310 54.55 0.01 30.76
C ILE A 310 54.94 -1.28 31.50
N ASP A 311 53.97 -2.16 31.73
CA ASP A 311 54.24 -3.53 32.18
C ASP A 311 55.29 -4.18 31.23
N PRO A 312 56.40 -4.76 31.72
CA PRO A 312 57.42 -5.40 30.88
C PRO A 312 56.93 -6.62 30.07
N ARG A 313 55.69 -7.08 30.28
CA ARG A 313 54.97 -7.99 29.38
C ARG A 313 54.43 -7.30 28.12
N ARG A 314 54.57 -5.97 28.05
CA ARG A 314 54.27 -5.07 26.93
C ARG A 314 55.61 -4.59 26.36
N SER A 315 55.84 -4.87 25.08
CA SER A 315 57.11 -4.65 24.36
C SER A 315 57.76 -3.28 24.65
N THR A 316 59.05 -3.31 24.99
CA THR A 316 59.96 -2.17 24.99
C THR A 316 60.25 -1.72 23.56
N TYR A 317 59.44 -0.84 22.97
CA TYR A 317 59.87 0.15 21.97
C TYR A 317 58.78 1.23 21.90
N GLY A 318 59.20 2.50 21.92
CA GLY A 318 58.36 3.65 22.22
C GLY A 318 57.16 3.83 21.30
N THR A 319 56.02 4.14 21.94
CA THR A 319 54.82 4.74 21.34
C THR A 319 54.13 3.80 20.33
N TYR A 320 52.83 4.01 20.06
CA TYR A 320 52.01 3.28 19.08
C TYR A 320 51.38 1.96 19.57
N GLY A 321 50.11 2.06 20.01
CA GLY A 321 49.22 0.93 20.23
C GLY A 321 48.99 0.12 18.94
N ALA A 322 48.87 -1.21 19.12
CA ALA A 322 48.91 -2.30 18.13
C ALA A 322 50.31 -2.58 17.54
N SER A 323 51.22 -3.12 18.36
CA SER A 323 52.48 -3.72 17.90
C SER A 323 52.33 -5.24 17.79
N ARG A 324 52.39 -5.76 16.56
CA ARG A 324 52.73 -7.14 16.13
C ARG A 324 52.76 -8.21 17.23
N PHE A 325 51.68 -8.98 17.39
CA PHE A 325 51.77 -10.35 17.89
C PHE A 325 51.82 -11.29 16.68
N THR A 326 52.94 -12.01 16.49
CA THR A 326 53.02 -13.14 15.55
C THR A 326 53.33 -14.37 16.39
N LEU A 327 52.39 -15.31 16.50
CA LEU A 327 52.52 -16.54 17.29
C LEU A 327 52.03 -17.77 16.51
N ALA A 328 52.85 -18.30 15.58
CA ALA A 328 52.67 -19.63 14.95
C ALA A 328 51.29 -19.86 14.26
N PRO A 329 50.98 -21.02 13.63
CA PRO A 329 49.80 -21.19 12.75
C PRO A 329 48.41 -20.98 13.39
N ASN A 330 48.35 -20.67 14.69
CA ASN A 330 47.15 -20.39 15.48
C ASN A 330 47.17 -18.95 16.07
N SER A 331 47.84 -17.99 15.41
CA SER A 331 48.04 -16.62 15.93
C SER A 331 46.98 -15.59 15.57
N LEU A 332 46.74 -14.71 16.55
CA LEU A 332 46.13 -13.38 16.40
C LEU A 332 47.07 -12.43 15.67
N SER A 333 46.69 -11.92 14.49
CA SER A 333 47.31 -10.76 13.87
C SER A 333 46.58 -9.48 14.30
N ILE A 334 47.22 -8.72 15.19
CA ILE A 334 46.78 -7.38 15.62
C ILE A 334 47.57 -6.37 14.78
N GLY A 335 46.89 -5.40 14.15
CA GLY A 335 47.30 -4.68 12.94
C GLY A 335 48.74 -4.12 12.85
N ASP A 336 49.20 -3.91 11.60
CA ASP A 336 50.53 -3.38 11.26
C ASP A 336 50.44 -1.89 10.86
N TRP A 337 51.46 -1.10 11.19
CA TRP A 337 51.64 0.24 10.62
C TRP A 337 52.04 0.10 9.15
N GLY A 338 51.06 0.19 8.25
CA GLY A 338 51.26 0.12 6.80
C GLY A 338 50.24 -0.74 6.03
N ALA A 339 49.41 -1.53 6.72
CA ALA A 339 48.30 -2.25 6.08
C ALA A 339 46.99 -1.51 6.42
N GLY A 340 46.43 -0.76 5.47
CA GLY A 340 45.35 0.21 5.68
C GLY A 340 44.00 -0.31 6.24
N ALA A 341 43.82 -1.60 6.51
CA ALA A 341 42.52 -2.17 6.93
C ALA A 341 42.60 -2.94 8.26
N GLY A 342 41.61 -2.75 9.14
CA GLY A 342 41.44 -3.56 10.35
C GLY A 342 41.23 -5.05 10.03
N TYR A 343 41.81 -5.95 10.83
CA TYR A 343 41.72 -7.41 10.65
C TYR A 343 40.49 -7.97 11.38
N ALA A 344 39.81 -8.95 10.77
CA ALA A 344 38.66 -9.64 11.38
C ALA A 344 39.13 -10.73 12.37
N CYS A 345 38.22 -11.20 13.23
CA CYS A 345 38.42 -12.41 14.03
C CYS A 345 38.73 -13.62 13.11
N PRO A 346 39.93 -14.23 13.17
CA PRO A 346 40.31 -15.29 12.23
C PRO A 346 39.61 -16.64 12.48
N TYR A 347 38.91 -16.82 13.61
CA TYR A 347 38.28 -18.09 13.96
C TYR A 347 36.78 -18.10 13.65
N LYS A 348 36.42 -18.66 12.48
CA LYS A 348 35.07 -18.58 11.90
C LYS A 348 33.99 -19.46 12.56
N TYR A 349 34.37 -20.48 13.33
CA TYR A 349 33.45 -21.45 13.94
C TYR A 349 33.08 -21.13 15.39
N ALA A 350 33.85 -20.25 16.04
CA ALA A 350 33.52 -19.69 17.36
C ALA A 350 34.02 -18.25 17.46
N PRO A 351 33.42 -17.30 16.73
CA PRO A 351 33.89 -15.93 16.70
C PRO A 351 33.43 -15.16 17.95
N PHE A 352 34.15 -15.35 19.07
CA PHE A 352 33.92 -14.60 20.32
C PHE A 352 34.87 -13.41 20.50
N ALA A 353 35.85 -13.23 19.62
CA ALA A 353 36.76 -12.10 19.68
C ALA A 353 36.14 -10.84 19.04
N PRO A 354 36.43 -9.65 19.58
CA PRO A 354 36.04 -8.39 18.96
C PRO A 354 36.79 -8.13 17.64
N GLY A 355 36.40 -7.08 16.93
CA GLY A 355 37.09 -6.49 15.78
C GLY A 355 38.17 -5.49 16.23
N THR A 356 39.09 -5.19 15.31
CA THR A 356 40.21 -4.27 15.51
C THR A 356 39.93 -2.89 14.94
N GLN A 357 40.51 -1.87 15.54
CA GLN A 357 40.59 -0.54 14.92
C GLN A 357 41.50 -0.52 13.67
N SER A 358 41.37 0.53 12.86
CA SER A 358 42.29 0.88 11.78
C SER A 358 43.33 1.93 12.20
N ALA A 359 44.39 2.11 11.40
CA ALA A 359 45.39 3.16 11.62
C ALA A 359 44.90 4.50 11.05
N ALA A 360 44.14 5.28 11.83
CA ALA A 360 43.68 6.61 11.42
C ALA A 360 44.31 7.73 12.27
N TYR A 361 44.79 8.79 11.60
CA TYR A 361 45.23 10.04 12.21
C TYR A 361 44.01 10.78 12.80
N HIS A 362 44.04 11.04 14.11
CA HIS A 362 43.24 12.05 14.86
C HIS A 362 41.85 11.71 15.46
N THR A 363 41.32 10.47 15.40
CA THR A 363 40.11 10.12 16.20
C THR A 363 40.19 8.72 16.83
N PRO A 364 40.26 8.61 18.18
CA PRO A 364 40.19 7.30 18.85
C PRO A 364 38.83 6.64 18.58
N SER A 365 38.83 5.49 17.91
CA SER A 365 37.63 4.68 17.64
C SER A 365 37.95 3.21 17.84
N ASP A 366 36.94 2.40 18.09
CA ASP A 366 37.10 0.98 18.43
C ASP A 366 36.57 0.10 17.28
N GLY A 367 37.08 -1.12 17.19
CA GLY A 367 36.51 -2.15 16.33
C GLY A 367 35.08 -2.53 16.71
N GLY A 368 34.45 -3.38 15.90
CA GLY A 368 33.21 -4.03 16.30
C GLY A 368 33.41 -4.81 17.60
N GLY A 369 32.46 -4.75 18.51
CA GLY A 369 32.48 -5.56 19.74
C GLY A 369 32.08 -7.00 19.45
N GLN A 370 31.64 -7.70 20.49
CA GLN A 370 31.31 -9.11 20.42
C GLN A 370 30.00 -9.41 21.11
N PHE A 371 29.30 -10.43 20.63
CA PHE A 371 28.23 -11.06 21.37
C PHE A 371 28.45 -12.57 21.41
N TRP A 372 28.66 -13.09 22.61
CA TRP A 372 28.93 -14.50 22.85
C TRP A 372 27.88 -15.08 23.79
N LEU A 373 26.99 -15.88 23.22
CA LEU A 373 25.86 -16.49 23.91
C LEU A 373 25.98 -18.01 23.94
N ARG A 374 25.72 -18.58 25.11
CA ARG A 374 25.36 -19.99 25.29
C ARG A 374 23.99 -20.09 25.95
N ALA A 375 22.98 -20.51 25.20
CA ALA A 375 21.68 -20.95 25.71
C ALA A 375 21.67 -22.48 25.83
N ALA A 376 21.23 -23.03 26.96
CA ALA A 376 21.11 -24.47 27.14
C ALA A 376 19.90 -25.05 26.39
N GLY A 377 18.85 -24.25 26.20
CA GLY A 377 17.63 -24.59 25.47
C GLY A 377 17.47 -23.75 24.22
N THR A 378 16.34 -23.04 24.12
CA THR A 378 15.96 -22.31 22.90
C THR A 378 16.55 -20.90 22.90
N ALA A 379 17.06 -20.48 21.74
CA ALA A 379 17.29 -19.07 21.44
C ALA A 379 16.20 -18.56 20.48
N THR A 380 15.40 -17.60 20.93
CA THR A 380 14.39 -16.91 20.12
C THR A 380 14.91 -15.54 19.71
N VAL A 381 15.12 -15.33 18.40
CA VAL A 381 15.68 -14.10 17.85
C VAL A 381 14.66 -13.48 16.89
N ASN A 382 14.11 -12.33 17.26
CA ASN A 382 13.20 -11.54 16.43
C ASN A 382 13.73 -10.11 16.18
N GLY A 383 14.60 -9.61 17.06
CA GLY A 383 15.27 -8.32 16.96
C GLY A 383 16.64 -8.36 16.26
N ILE A 384 17.49 -7.39 16.58
CA ILE A 384 18.77 -7.18 15.86
C ILE A 384 19.98 -7.37 16.78
N ILE A 385 20.98 -8.13 16.30
CA ILE A 385 22.30 -8.26 16.94
C ILE A 385 23.35 -7.61 16.03
N ARG A 386 24.05 -6.57 16.52
CA ARG A 386 25.06 -5.84 15.73
C ARG A 386 26.43 -5.82 16.38
N ALA A 387 27.48 -6.08 15.59
CA ALA A 387 28.89 -6.04 15.97
C ALA A 387 29.73 -5.26 14.95
N ASN A 388 29.17 -4.18 14.38
CA ASN A 388 29.81 -3.43 13.30
C ASN A 388 31.04 -2.64 13.76
N GLY A 389 32.04 -2.55 12.87
CA GLY A 389 33.16 -1.64 13.01
C GLY A 389 32.74 -0.17 12.86
N TYR A 390 33.45 0.74 13.54
CA TYR A 390 33.21 2.18 13.42
C TYR A 390 33.60 2.73 12.05
N HIS A 391 32.76 3.63 11.51
CA HIS A 391 33.03 4.36 10.27
C HIS A 391 33.98 5.53 10.54
N ASN A 392 35.09 5.61 9.81
CA ASN A 392 36.08 6.67 10.00
C ASN A 392 36.41 7.33 8.65
N ALA A 393 36.81 8.61 8.68
CA ALA A 393 37.14 9.35 7.49
C ALA A 393 38.29 8.72 6.69
N TYR A 394 39.34 8.22 7.36
CA TYR A 394 40.60 7.85 6.70
C TYR A 394 40.88 6.34 6.62
N SER A 395 40.24 5.50 7.44
CA SER A 395 40.33 4.03 7.35
C SER A 395 39.26 3.36 8.22
N GLY A 396 38.54 2.37 7.69
CA GLY A 396 37.44 1.73 8.42
C GLY A 396 37.90 0.67 9.45
N ASN A 397 37.25 0.61 10.61
CA ASN A 397 37.53 -0.41 11.63
C ASN A 397 36.86 -1.75 11.27
N SER A 398 37.39 -2.91 11.67
CA SER A 398 36.77 -4.19 11.32
C SER A 398 35.52 -4.51 12.15
N GLY A 399 34.62 -5.30 11.56
CA GLY A 399 33.51 -5.93 12.29
C GLY A 399 34.01 -6.95 13.31
N GLY A 400 33.22 -7.22 14.34
CA GLY A 400 33.57 -8.12 15.44
C GLY A 400 32.91 -9.50 15.36
N GLY A 401 32.90 -10.21 16.48
CA GLY A 401 32.45 -11.60 16.56
C GLY A 401 31.03 -11.76 17.11
N ILE A 402 30.19 -12.53 16.44
CA ILE A 402 28.88 -12.97 16.95
C ILE A 402 28.88 -14.50 17.02
N TRP A 403 28.86 -15.07 18.22
CA TRP A 403 28.76 -16.51 18.42
C TRP A 403 27.55 -16.87 19.25
N LEU A 404 26.58 -17.52 18.62
CA LEU A 404 25.36 -18.01 19.26
C LEU A 404 25.43 -19.53 19.35
N ALA A 405 25.37 -20.07 20.57
CA ALA A 405 25.30 -21.51 20.81
C ALA A 405 24.02 -21.87 21.56
N MET A 406 23.24 -22.80 21.04
CA MET A 406 21.91 -23.17 21.54
C MET A 406 21.59 -24.65 21.27
N GLU A 407 20.54 -25.17 21.90
CA GLU A 407 19.97 -26.48 21.53
C GLU A 407 19.05 -26.34 20.32
N THR A 408 18.19 -25.32 20.34
CA THR A 408 17.25 -25.01 19.26
C THR A 408 17.26 -23.51 18.95
N LEU A 409 17.06 -23.17 17.68
CA LEU A 409 16.94 -21.80 17.22
C LEU A 409 15.52 -21.56 16.67
N ALA A 410 14.89 -20.48 17.13
CA ALA A 410 13.65 -19.95 16.58
C ALA A 410 13.89 -18.51 16.11
N ALA A 411 13.72 -18.24 14.81
CA ALA A 411 13.97 -16.92 14.23
C ALA A 411 12.73 -16.36 13.54
N GLY A 412 12.36 -15.13 13.88
CA GLY A 412 11.30 -14.40 13.21
C GLY A 412 11.76 -13.74 11.90
N ALA A 413 10.82 -13.33 11.05
CA ALA A 413 11.11 -12.71 9.75
C ALA A 413 11.95 -11.41 9.83
N SER A 414 11.94 -10.72 10.97
CA SER A 414 12.70 -9.47 11.22
C SER A 414 14.09 -9.69 11.85
N ALA A 415 14.44 -10.94 12.16
CA ALA A 415 15.69 -11.28 12.84
C ALA A 415 16.92 -10.96 11.97
N GLN A 416 17.92 -10.28 12.55
CA GLN A 416 19.15 -9.91 11.83
C GLN A 416 20.43 -10.06 12.65
N LEU A 417 21.45 -10.68 12.05
CA LEU A 417 22.82 -10.73 12.57
C LEU A 417 23.76 -9.89 11.68
N ILE A 418 24.36 -8.84 12.25
CA ILE A 418 25.10 -7.84 11.47
C ILE A 418 26.50 -7.68 12.04
N SER A 419 27.53 -7.99 11.27
CA SER A 419 28.93 -7.75 11.64
C SER A 419 29.72 -7.20 10.46
N THR A 420 29.41 -5.95 10.09
CA THR A 420 30.05 -5.30 8.94
C THR A 420 31.31 -4.54 9.33
N GLY A 421 32.19 -4.38 8.34
CA GLY A 421 33.33 -3.48 8.45
C GLY A 421 32.91 -2.01 8.37
N GLY A 422 33.63 -1.16 9.11
CA GLY A 422 33.48 0.28 9.08
C GLY A 422 33.83 0.86 7.70
N ARG A 423 33.10 1.89 7.30
CA ARG A 423 33.24 2.57 6.00
C ARG A 423 34.32 3.65 6.10
N ASN A 424 35.04 3.83 5.00
CA ASN A 424 35.90 4.99 4.74
C ASN A 424 35.14 6.07 3.93
N THR A 425 35.30 7.36 4.29
CA THR A 425 34.62 8.48 3.58
C THR A 425 35.57 9.44 2.84
N HIS A 426 36.87 9.15 2.74
CA HIS A 426 37.89 9.98 2.08
C HIS A 426 38.57 9.26 0.89
N GLY A 427 38.81 9.98 -0.20
CA GLY A 427 39.48 9.46 -1.40
C GLY A 427 40.96 9.16 -1.14
N GLY A 428 41.27 7.93 -0.73
CA GLY A 428 42.63 7.51 -0.39
C GLY A 428 42.72 6.28 0.53
N GLY A 429 41.68 5.99 1.32
CA GLY A 429 41.77 4.95 2.34
C GLY A 429 40.87 3.75 2.14
N THR A 430 41.13 2.70 2.92
CA THR A 430 40.47 1.40 2.85
C THR A 430 39.41 1.23 3.94
N GLY A 431 38.31 0.56 3.61
CA GLY A 431 37.30 0.12 4.56
C GLY A 431 37.83 -0.97 5.49
N GLY A 432 37.14 -1.19 6.61
CA GLY A 432 37.47 -2.27 7.53
C GLY A 432 36.97 -3.61 7.01
N LYS A 433 37.63 -4.72 7.36
CA LYS A 433 37.11 -6.05 7.00
C LYS A 433 35.80 -6.35 7.72
N GLY A 434 34.94 -7.14 7.11
CA GLY A 434 33.75 -7.67 7.76
C GLY A 434 34.10 -8.60 8.93
N GLY A 435 33.24 -8.70 9.92
CA GLY A 435 33.42 -9.57 11.08
C GLY A 435 32.92 -11.00 10.86
N SER A 436 32.94 -11.81 11.92
CA SER A 436 32.60 -13.23 11.83
C SER A 436 31.36 -13.57 12.65
N ILE A 437 30.45 -14.35 12.06
CA ILE A 437 29.23 -14.83 12.67
C ILE A 437 29.25 -16.36 12.67
N SER A 438 28.90 -16.97 13.79
CA SER A 438 28.66 -18.41 13.85
C SER A 438 27.44 -18.76 14.70
N ILE A 439 26.64 -19.69 14.19
CA ILE A 439 25.53 -20.32 14.91
C ILE A 439 25.88 -21.78 15.16
N ALA A 440 25.84 -22.20 16.41
CA ALA A 440 26.13 -23.56 16.84
C ALA A 440 24.86 -24.18 17.47
N ILE A 441 24.30 -25.22 16.84
CA ILE A 441 23.02 -25.83 17.24
C ILE A 441 23.21 -27.28 17.68
N GLY A 442 22.79 -27.61 18.89
CA GLY A 442 22.79 -28.98 19.43
C GLY A 442 24.20 -29.51 19.73
N LEU A 443 25.15 -28.63 20.08
CA LEU A 443 26.47 -29.02 20.55
C LEU A 443 26.48 -29.12 22.08
N SER A 444 27.16 -30.14 22.60
CA SER A 444 27.46 -30.27 24.02
C SER A 444 28.44 -29.19 24.49
N ASP A 445 28.47 -28.92 25.79
CA ASP A 445 29.40 -27.94 26.36
C ASP A 445 30.87 -28.32 26.14
N ALA A 446 31.18 -29.63 26.08
CA ALA A 446 32.51 -30.13 25.77
C ALA A 446 32.91 -29.83 24.31
N GLU A 447 31.99 -29.99 23.37
CA GLU A 447 32.22 -29.65 21.96
C GLU A 447 32.35 -28.13 21.75
N LEU A 448 31.54 -27.34 22.45
CA LEU A 448 31.66 -25.88 22.46
C LEU A 448 32.96 -25.41 23.10
N GLU A 449 33.50 -26.11 24.12
CA GLU A 449 34.83 -25.82 24.67
C GLU A 449 35.93 -26.14 23.65
N ARG A 450 35.86 -27.30 22.99
CA ARG A 450 36.78 -27.69 21.91
C ARG A 450 36.84 -26.66 20.78
N LEU A 451 35.67 -26.23 20.28
CA LEU A 451 35.58 -25.14 19.29
C LEU A 451 36.15 -23.84 19.87
N GLY A 452 35.77 -23.51 21.10
CA GLY A 452 36.20 -22.30 21.79
C GLY A 452 37.72 -22.14 21.97
N ILE A 453 38.46 -23.26 22.04
CA ILE A 453 39.93 -23.26 22.17
C ILE A 453 40.66 -23.47 20.84
N GLY A 454 39.93 -23.52 19.70
CA GLY A 454 40.51 -23.45 18.36
C GLY A 454 40.49 -24.75 17.55
N GLU A 455 39.79 -25.79 18.00
CA GLU A 455 39.72 -27.07 17.28
C GLU A 455 38.82 -26.99 16.04
N THR A 456 39.18 -27.64 14.92
CA THR A 456 38.33 -27.60 13.72
C THR A 456 37.18 -28.61 13.82
N PRO A 457 36.00 -28.35 13.22
CA PRO A 457 34.82 -29.21 13.40
C PRO A 457 34.88 -30.60 12.73
N ALA A 458 36.02 -31.02 12.17
CA ALA A 458 36.14 -32.26 11.39
C ALA A 458 35.78 -33.53 12.19
N GLU A 459 35.82 -33.46 13.52
CA GLU A 459 35.48 -34.55 14.44
C GLU A 459 34.15 -34.36 15.21
N ILE A 460 33.44 -33.25 15.00
CA ILE A 460 32.26 -32.84 15.81
C ILE A 460 30.92 -32.99 15.02
N GLY A 461 30.98 -33.51 13.78
CA GLY A 461 29.78 -33.91 13.03
C GLY A 461 29.13 -32.79 12.22
N LEU A 462 29.81 -32.38 11.13
CA LEU A 462 29.33 -31.50 10.05
C LEU A 462 29.36 -29.98 10.40
N ALA A 463 30.40 -29.30 9.92
CA ALA A 463 30.40 -27.84 9.81
C ALA A 463 30.25 -27.42 8.35
N TYR A 464 29.33 -26.49 8.13
CA TYR A 464 29.11 -25.87 6.84
C TYR A 464 29.70 -24.46 6.89
N ALA A 465 30.78 -24.25 6.15
CA ALA A 465 31.30 -22.90 5.96
C ALA A 465 30.37 -22.17 4.97
N ASP A 466 30.04 -20.92 5.29
CA ASP A 466 29.29 -19.99 4.42
C ASP A 466 27.79 -20.28 4.25
N GLU A 467 27.16 -20.95 5.23
CA GLU A 467 25.75 -21.36 5.19
C GLU A 467 24.96 -21.02 6.48
N ILE A 468 24.89 -19.74 6.89
CA ILE A 468 23.86 -19.30 7.85
C ILE A 468 22.59 -18.98 7.08
N ASN A 469 21.59 -19.84 7.17
CA ASN A 469 20.34 -19.71 6.39
C ASN A 469 19.10 -19.53 7.28
N GLU A 470 19.27 -19.67 8.59
CA GLU A 470 18.22 -19.59 9.59
C GLU A 470 17.87 -18.15 9.95
N ILE A 471 18.84 -17.23 9.83
CA ILE A 471 18.69 -15.81 10.15
C ILE A 471 19.32 -14.98 9.03
N ALA A 472 18.63 -13.91 8.62
CA ALA A 472 19.21 -12.92 7.72
C ALA A 472 20.49 -12.35 8.33
N HIS A 473 21.60 -12.39 7.59
CA HIS A 473 22.89 -11.98 8.10
C HIS A 473 23.67 -11.13 7.10
N THR A 474 24.60 -10.32 7.61
CA THR A 474 25.60 -9.64 6.78
C THR A 474 26.94 -9.54 7.47
N VAL A 475 27.98 -9.93 6.74
CA VAL A 475 29.40 -9.86 7.15
C VAL A 475 30.21 -9.05 6.13
N GLN A 476 29.55 -8.11 5.45
CA GLN A 476 30.17 -7.33 4.38
C GLN A 476 31.34 -6.48 4.91
N GLY A 477 32.42 -6.41 4.14
CA GLY A 477 33.49 -5.45 4.42
C GLY A 477 33.01 -4.01 4.21
N GLY A 478 33.66 -3.07 4.86
CA GLY A 478 33.33 -1.65 4.76
C GLY A 478 33.65 -1.08 3.38
N GLY A 479 32.83 -0.14 2.92
CA GLY A 479 33.07 0.58 1.67
C GLY A 479 34.36 1.38 1.73
N ASN A 480 35.13 1.34 0.66
CA ASN A 480 36.28 2.19 0.43
C ASN A 480 35.82 3.58 -0.05
N GLY A 481 36.68 4.59 0.09
CA GLY A 481 36.41 5.94 -0.44
C GLY A 481 36.49 6.03 -1.97
N TYR A 482 36.86 4.95 -2.66
CA TYR A 482 36.96 4.86 -4.12
C TYR A 482 35.90 3.91 -4.71
N ASN A 483 35.33 4.36 -5.82
CA ASN A 483 34.58 3.49 -6.72
C ASN A 483 35.55 2.74 -7.65
N ASP A 484 35.15 1.58 -8.16
CA ASP A 484 35.87 0.88 -9.22
C ASP A 484 35.78 1.66 -10.55
N VAL A 485 36.42 1.11 -11.60
CA VAL A 485 36.49 1.74 -12.93
C VAL A 485 35.11 1.97 -13.57
N ASP A 486 34.07 1.27 -13.10
CA ASP A 486 32.70 1.36 -13.58
C ASP A 486 31.81 2.24 -12.68
N GLY A 487 32.38 2.83 -11.63
CA GLY A 487 31.68 3.71 -10.70
C GLY A 487 30.98 3.01 -9.53
N ASN A 488 31.19 1.71 -9.32
CA ASN A 488 30.63 0.98 -8.18
C ASN A 488 31.47 1.11 -6.92
N PRO A 489 30.89 1.19 -5.71
CA PRO A 489 31.66 1.24 -4.46
C PRO A 489 32.53 -0.01 -4.30
N THR A 490 33.84 0.16 -4.12
CA THR A 490 34.70 -0.98 -3.75
C THR A 490 34.59 -1.25 -2.26
N TYR A 491 34.55 -2.52 -1.86
CA TYR A 491 34.46 -2.92 -0.45
C TYR A 491 35.73 -3.63 -0.01
N ALA A 492 36.09 -3.50 1.25
CA ALA A 492 37.08 -4.36 1.88
C ALA A 492 36.58 -5.82 1.92
N ALA A 493 37.48 -6.77 2.19
CA ALA A 493 37.10 -8.18 2.27
C ALA A 493 35.99 -8.41 3.30
N SER A 494 34.95 -9.13 2.88
CA SER A 494 33.91 -9.64 3.78
C SER A 494 34.50 -10.61 4.81
N GLY A 495 33.84 -10.70 5.96
CA GLY A 495 34.13 -11.71 6.96
C GLY A 495 33.43 -13.03 6.64
N THR A 496 33.13 -13.81 7.67
CA THR A 496 32.64 -15.19 7.53
C THR A 496 31.34 -15.42 8.28
N ALA A 497 30.45 -16.22 7.70
CA ALA A 497 29.21 -16.66 8.34
C ALA A 497 29.20 -18.20 8.34
N THR A 498 29.11 -18.86 9.49
CA THR A 498 29.14 -20.32 9.56
C THR A 498 28.03 -20.89 10.43
N ALA A 499 27.57 -22.10 10.08
CA ALA A 499 26.69 -22.88 10.92
C ALA A 499 27.38 -24.20 11.29
N VAL A 500 27.30 -24.58 12.56
CA VAL A 500 27.81 -25.83 13.10
C VAL A 500 26.67 -26.55 13.78
N TYR A 501 26.41 -27.79 13.38
CA TYR A 501 25.32 -28.60 13.94
C TYR A 501 25.93 -29.79 14.67
N GLY A 502 25.37 -30.16 15.81
CA GLY A 502 25.69 -31.44 16.44
C GLY A 502 25.25 -32.62 15.57
N SER A 503 25.78 -33.81 15.86
CA SER A 503 25.42 -35.05 15.14
C SER A 503 23.93 -35.37 15.18
N ASP A 504 23.27 -35.01 16.29
CA ASP A 504 21.86 -35.30 16.56
C ASP A 504 20.94 -34.09 16.35
N ALA A 505 21.49 -32.94 15.95
CA ALA A 505 20.72 -31.72 15.73
C ALA A 505 19.83 -31.83 14.49
N GLY A 506 18.62 -31.26 14.59
CA GLY A 506 17.72 -31.09 13.45
C GLY A 506 18.33 -30.17 12.38
N LEU A 507 18.02 -30.45 11.11
CA LEU A 507 18.49 -29.65 9.97
C LEU A 507 17.39 -28.68 9.49
N PRO A 508 17.76 -27.45 9.13
CA PRO A 508 16.80 -26.46 8.65
C PRO A 508 16.29 -26.80 7.25
N VAL A 509 14.97 -26.66 7.06
CA VAL A 509 14.29 -26.65 5.76
C VAL A 509 13.58 -25.33 5.60
N THR A 510 13.87 -24.61 4.52
CA THR A 510 13.29 -23.30 4.23
C THR A 510 12.26 -23.40 3.10
N VAL A 511 11.00 -23.09 3.38
CA VAL A 511 9.92 -23.04 2.38
C VAL A 511 9.80 -21.62 1.84
N ARG A 512 9.82 -21.49 0.52
CA ARG A 512 9.77 -20.23 -0.23
C ARG A 512 8.89 -20.37 -1.46
N SER A 513 8.56 -19.24 -2.05
CA SER A 513 8.08 -19.19 -3.43
C SER A 513 9.26 -18.94 -4.37
N ALA A 514 9.17 -19.41 -5.61
CA ALA A 514 10.12 -19.03 -6.66
C ALA A 514 9.97 -17.56 -7.09
N THR A 515 8.81 -16.96 -6.82
CA THR A 515 8.48 -15.56 -7.06
C THR A 515 8.06 -14.88 -5.75
N ASP A 516 6.78 -14.54 -5.61
CA ASP A 516 6.19 -13.96 -4.41
C ASP A 516 5.47 -15.04 -3.59
N GLU A 517 5.35 -14.84 -2.27
CA GLU A 517 4.70 -15.77 -1.35
C GLU A 517 3.19 -15.83 -1.59
N MET A 518 2.77 -16.70 -2.52
CA MET A 518 1.36 -16.92 -2.88
C MET A 518 0.79 -18.12 -2.12
N GLY A 519 -0.50 -18.08 -1.79
CA GLY A 519 -1.19 -19.20 -1.13
C GLY A 519 -0.71 -19.50 0.30
N ALA A 520 -1.11 -20.65 0.83
CA ALA A 520 -0.84 -21.06 2.21
C ALA A 520 -0.22 -22.48 2.27
N PRO A 521 1.07 -22.65 1.95
CA PRO A 521 1.71 -23.95 1.99
C PRO A 521 1.78 -24.52 3.41
N GLN A 522 1.95 -25.84 3.51
CA GLN A 522 2.14 -26.59 4.73
C GLN A 522 3.39 -27.48 4.60
N PRO A 523 4.41 -27.32 5.46
CA PRO A 523 4.61 -26.20 6.40
C PRO A 523 4.62 -24.84 5.68
N GLY A 524 4.24 -23.79 6.42
CA GLY A 524 4.17 -22.41 5.91
C GLY A 524 5.51 -21.89 5.39
N TYR A 525 5.47 -20.77 4.66
CA TYR A 525 6.67 -20.04 4.25
C TYR A 525 7.54 -19.69 5.47
N GLY A 526 8.86 -19.87 5.36
CA GLY A 526 9.81 -19.72 6.46
C GLY A 526 10.69 -20.96 6.69
N THR A 527 11.45 -20.95 7.78
CA THR A 527 12.43 -22.01 8.13
C THR A 527 11.94 -22.85 9.30
N VAL A 528 11.97 -24.17 9.14
CA VAL A 528 11.65 -25.16 10.18
C VAL A 528 12.76 -26.19 10.28
N ALA A 529 13.16 -26.58 11.50
CA ALA A 529 14.15 -27.63 11.70
C ALA A 529 13.48 -29.01 11.81
N TYR A 530 14.04 -29.99 11.11
CA TYR A 530 13.55 -31.37 11.13
C TYR A 530 14.66 -32.34 11.51
N ALA A 531 14.31 -33.40 12.24
CA ALA A 531 15.25 -34.46 12.59
C ALA A 531 15.84 -35.12 11.34
N ARG A 532 17.13 -35.46 11.38
CA ARG A 532 17.80 -36.18 10.29
C ARG A 532 17.11 -37.52 10.05
N GLN A 533 17.08 -37.95 8.79
CA GLN A 533 16.42 -39.18 8.33
C GLN A 533 14.89 -39.23 8.56
N SER A 534 14.28 -38.14 9.05
CA SER A 534 12.82 -38.05 9.14
C SER A 534 12.20 -37.82 7.77
N VAL A 535 11.00 -38.36 7.55
CA VAL A 535 10.21 -38.12 6.34
C VAL A 535 9.24 -36.98 6.61
N GLN A 536 9.26 -35.97 5.75
CA GLN A 536 8.40 -34.78 5.87
C GLN A 536 7.52 -34.63 4.63
N THR A 537 6.29 -34.18 4.86
CA THR A 537 5.30 -33.91 3.81
C THR A 537 5.16 -32.41 3.62
N PHE A 538 5.18 -31.98 2.35
CA PHE A 538 4.95 -30.60 1.94
C PHE A 538 3.73 -30.58 1.02
N ALA A 539 2.81 -29.65 1.25
CA ALA A 539 1.63 -29.46 0.42
C ALA A 539 1.30 -27.98 0.26
N CYS A 540 0.67 -27.61 -0.83
CA CYS A 540 0.00 -26.34 -1.02
C CYS A 540 -1.35 -26.56 -1.70
N GLU A 541 -2.18 -25.53 -1.74
CA GLU A 541 -3.43 -25.58 -2.49
C GLU A 541 -3.14 -25.50 -4.00
N GLY A 542 -3.95 -26.17 -4.83
CA GLY A 542 -3.81 -26.11 -6.29
C GLY A 542 -3.92 -24.69 -6.87
N TYR A 543 -4.46 -23.73 -6.10
CA TYR A 543 -4.41 -22.31 -6.41
C TYR A 543 -3.82 -21.50 -5.25
N GLY A 544 -2.91 -20.59 -5.58
CA GLY A 544 -2.32 -19.62 -4.65
C GLY A 544 -2.96 -18.26 -4.87
N TYR A 545 -3.59 -17.73 -3.83
CA TYR A 545 -4.17 -16.39 -3.90
C TYR A 545 -3.10 -15.32 -3.71
N ASP A 546 -3.23 -14.23 -4.47
CA ASP A 546 -2.37 -13.05 -4.33
C ASP A 546 -2.61 -12.40 -2.96
N PRO A 547 -1.59 -12.27 -2.09
CA PRO A 547 -1.75 -11.61 -0.80
C PRO A 547 -2.24 -10.16 -0.90
N ALA A 548 -1.90 -9.46 -1.99
CA ALA A 548 -2.34 -8.09 -2.22
C ALA A 548 -3.79 -8.02 -2.73
N ASN A 549 -4.30 -9.08 -3.36
CA ASN A 549 -5.65 -9.11 -3.92
C ASN A 549 -6.28 -10.52 -3.90
N PRO A 550 -6.50 -11.11 -2.71
CA PRO A 550 -6.87 -12.52 -2.60
C PRO A 550 -8.28 -12.81 -3.11
N ALA A 551 -9.14 -11.79 -3.20
CA ALA A 551 -10.51 -11.97 -3.71
C ALA A 551 -10.58 -12.05 -5.24
N ASN A 552 -9.61 -11.47 -5.97
CA ASN A 552 -9.73 -11.28 -7.41
C ASN A 552 -8.57 -11.82 -8.24
N VAL A 553 -7.46 -12.21 -7.61
CA VAL A 553 -6.28 -12.73 -8.31
C VAL A 553 -5.83 -14.03 -7.66
N ARG A 554 -5.60 -15.05 -8.49
CA ARG A 554 -5.01 -16.32 -8.08
C ARG A 554 -4.05 -16.85 -9.14
N PHE A 555 -3.19 -17.77 -8.74
CA PHE A 555 -2.21 -18.44 -9.59
C PHE A 555 -2.36 -19.95 -9.45
N THR A 556 -2.11 -20.69 -10.53
CA THR A 556 -2.14 -22.16 -10.48
C THR A 556 -0.83 -22.68 -9.89
N CYS A 557 -0.86 -23.61 -8.93
CA CYS A 557 0.36 -24.32 -8.53
C CYS A 557 0.78 -25.24 -9.66
N VAL A 558 1.98 -25.03 -10.21
CA VAL A 558 2.53 -25.85 -11.31
C VAL A 558 3.56 -26.85 -10.83
N GLY A 559 3.97 -26.78 -9.56
CA GLY A 559 4.87 -27.76 -8.96
C GLY A 559 5.77 -27.18 -7.88
N TYR A 560 6.87 -27.87 -7.65
CA TYR A 560 7.86 -27.51 -6.65
C TYR A 560 9.28 -27.88 -7.10
N VAL A 561 10.27 -27.20 -6.51
CA VAL A 561 11.69 -27.56 -6.58
C VAL A 561 12.23 -27.67 -5.16
N VAL A 562 12.94 -28.75 -4.88
CA VAL A 562 13.71 -28.92 -3.65
C VAL A 562 15.18 -28.91 -3.98
N ALA A 563 15.96 -28.07 -3.30
CA ALA A 563 17.39 -27.92 -3.50
C ALA A 563 18.14 -27.92 -2.15
N ASN A 564 19.45 -28.16 -2.20
CA ASN A 564 20.38 -27.85 -1.12
C ASN A 564 21.41 -26.82 -1.61
N SER A 565 22.42 -26.50 -0.80
CA SER A 565 23.45 -25.50 -1.15
C SER A 565 24.33 -25.87 -2.36
N THR A 566 24.28 -27.12 -2.83
CA THR A 566 25.16 -27.64 -3.89
C THR A 566 24.43 -28.10 -5.14
N GLU A 567 23.18 -28.52 -5.01
CA GLU A 567 22.43 -29.13 -6.11
C GLU A 567 20.91 -29.04 -5.92
N GLU A 568 20.17 -29.22 -7.01
CA GLU A 568 18.76 -29.56 -6.97
C GLU A 568 18.61 -31.02 -6.54
N VAL A 569 17.82 -31.25 -5.48
CA VAL A 569 17.57 -32.57 -4.91
C VAL A 569 16.42 -33.26 -5.64
N THR A 570 15.32 -32.53 -5.88
CA THR A 570 14.17 -33.05 -6.62
C THR A 570 13.29 -31.94 -7.16
N ARG A 571 12.43 -32.28 -8.12
CA ARG A 571 11.42 -31.41 -8.72
C ARG A 571 10.19 -32.24 -9.03
N GLY A 572 9.02 -31.65 -8.82
CA GLY A 572 7.74 -32.26 -9.18
C GLY A 572 6.76 -31.25 -9.74
N THR A 573 5.68 -31.76 -10.32
CA THR A 573 4.59 -30.97 -10.92
C THR A 573 3.28 -31.06 -10.12
N THR A 574 3.35 -31.60 -8.90
CA THR A 574 2.21 -31.77 -8.01
C THR A 574 2.16 -30.65 -6.97
N ASP A 575 0.99 -30.46 -6.37
CA ASP A 575 0.77 -29.54 -5.24
C ASP A 575 1.16 -30.14 -3.87
N ASN A 576 1.71 -31.36 -3.87
CA ASN A 576 2.20 -32.04 -2.68
C ASN A 576 3.35 -32.99 -2.99
N PHE A 577 4.23 -33.21 -2.01
CA PHE A 577 5.31 -34.19 -2.08
C PHE A 577 5.81 -34.63 -0.69
N THR A 578 6.58 -35.72 -0.67
CA THR A 578 7.28 -36.19 0.53
C THR A 578 8.79 -36.25 0.28
N ILE A 579 9.60 -35.91 1.28
CA ILE A 579 11.06 -35.98 1.19
C ILE A 579 11.67 -36.45 2.51
N THR A 580 12.74 -37.25 2.43
CA THR A 580 13.54 -37.63 3.60
C THR A 580 14.61 -36.58 3.86
N ILE A 581 14.68 -36.08 5.09
CA ILE A 581 15.69 -35.08 5.49
C ILE A 581 17.05 -35.75 5.55
N GLY A 582 17.94 -35.37 4.62
CA GLY A 582 19.27 -35.95 4.49
C GLY A 582 20.27 -35.38 5.49
N ASN A 583 21.50 -35.16 5.01
CA ASN A 583 22.61 -34.62 5.81
C ASN A 583 22.98 -33.19 5.40
N ARG A 584 22.06 -32.42 4.81
CA ARG A 584 22.24 -31.01 4.46
C ARG A 584 20.93 -30.23 4.63
N PRO A 585 20.99 -28.93 4.95
CA PRO A 585 19.84 -28.03 4.84
C PRO A 585 19.16 -28.09 3.48
N LEU A 586 17.83 -27.89 3.44
CA LEU A 586 17.03 -27.91 2.21
C LEU A 586 16.28 -26.60 1.98
N TYR A 587 16.01 -26.30 0.71
CA TYR A 587 15.14 -25.23 0.24
C TYR A 587 14.00 -25.83 -0.57
N VAL A 588 12.76 -25.52 -0.22
CA VAL A 588 11.57 -25.92 -0.96
C VAL A 588 10.99 -24.67 -1.62
N TYR A 589 10.89 -24.67 -2.95
CA TYR A 589 10.30 -23.60 -3.74
C TYR A 589 8.99 -24.07 -4.37
N TRP A 590 7.88 -23.44 -4.01
CA TRP A 590 6.63 -23.61 -4.76
C TRP A 590 6.68 -22.78 -6.05
N ILE A 591 6.24 -23.38 -7.15
CA ILE A 591 6.20 -22.75 -8.47
C ILE A 591 4.74 -22.43 -8.81
N TRP A 592 4.48 -21.16 -9.07
CA TRP A 592 3.18 -20.63 -9.45
C TRP A 592 3.19 -20.29 -10.94
N GLY A 593 2.17 -20.76 -11.66
CA GLY A 593 1.98 -20.57 -13.10
C GLY A 593 1.14 -19.35 -13.45
N ASP A 594 0.22 -19.51 -14.39
CA ASP A 594 -0.53 -18.39 -14.97
C ASP A 594 -1.38 -17.62 -13.96
N ARG A 595 -1.41 -16.29 -14.15
CA ARG A 595 -2.25 -15.36 -13.40
C ARG A 595 -3.70 -15.46 -13.88
N HIS A 596 -4.60 -15.74 -12.95
CA HIS A 596 -6.04 -15.77 -13.19
C HIS A 596 -6.71 -14.58 -12.52
N VAL A 597 -7.59 -13.90 -13.24
CA VAL A 597 -8.37 -12.77 -12.72
C VAL A 597 -9.85 -13.14 -12.66
N ARG A 598 -10.49 -12.76 -11.55
CA ARG A 598 -11.90 -13.04 -11.30
C ARG A 598 -12.79 -12.10 -12.11
N MET A 599 -13.69 -12.68 -12.91
CA MET A 599 -14.81 -11.96 -13.54
C MET A 599 -16.13 -12.37 -12.88
N PRO A 600 -16.92 -11.44 -12.31
CA PRO A 600 -18.23 -11.77 -11.79
C PRO A 600 -19.18 -12.17 -12.93
N VAL A 601 -19.99 -13.20 -12.69
CA VAL A 601 -21.07 -13.63 -13.59
C VAL A 601 -22.39 -13.35 -12.86
N CYS A 602 -23.12 -12.35 -13.33
CA CYS A 602 -24.42 -11.99 -12.77
C CYS A 602 -25.51 -12.87 -13.38
N VAL A 603 -26.37 -13.43 -12.53
CA VAL A 603 -27.54 -14.22 -12.94
C VAL A 603 -28.77 -13.60 -12.26
N PRO A 604 -29.67 -12.95 -13.01
CA PRO A 604 -30.92 -12.41 -12.47
C PRO A 604 -31.93 -13.53 -12.22
N GLU A 605 -33.02 -13.20 -11.52
CA GLU A 605 -34.17 -14.11 -11.41
C GLU A 605 -34.70 -14.47 -12.80
N HIS A 606 -35.23 -15.70 -12.92
CA HIS A 606 -35.82 -16.22 -14.16
C HIS A 606 -34.85 -16.36 -15.35
N ALA A 607 -33.55 -16.52 -15.07
CA ALA A 607 -32.54 -16.73 -16.10
C ALA A 607 -31.47 -17.75 -15.67
N THR A 608 -30.86 -18.38 -16.66
CA THR A 608 -29.58 -19.09 -16.53
C THR A 608 -28.54 -18.40 -17.40
N VAL A 609 -27.31 -18.23 -16.91
CA VAL A 609 -26.21 -17.67 -17.71
C VAL A 609 -25.16 -18.73 -17.94
N LYS A 610 -24.81 -18.96 -19.20
CA LYS A 610 -23.70 -19.83 -19.59
C LYS A 610 -22.48 -18.96 -19.89
N ALA A 611 -21.40 -19.11 -19.12
CA ALA A 611 -20.14 -18.41 -19.31
C ALA A 611 -19.03 -19.41 -19.69
N ASN A 612 -18.47 -19.29 -20.89
CA ASN A 612 -17.46 -20.21 -21.44
C ASN A 612 -17.79 -21.69 -21.21
N ASN A 613 -19.03 -22.08 -21.58
CA ASN A 613 -19.60 -23.42 -21.39
C ASN A 613 -19.93 -23.86 -19.96
N THR A 614 -19.67 -23.03 -18.95
CA THR A 614 -20.10 -23.29 -17.57
C THR A 614 -21.47 -22.65 -17.32
N GLU A 615 -22.44 -23.42 -16.85
CA GLU A 615 -23.78 -22.92 -16.52
C GLU A 615 -23.85 -22.38 -15.09
N PHE A 616 -24.45 -21.20 -14.95
CA PHE A 616 -24.69 -20.52 -13.68
C PHE A 616 -26.21 -20.33 -13.50
N THR A 617 -26.76 -20.97 -12.48
CA THR A 617 -28.17 -20.79 -12.03
C THR A 617 -28.29 -19.75 -10.91
N GLN A 618 -27.16 -19.30 -10.36
CA GLN A 618 -27.03 -18.22 -9.39
C GLN A 618 -25.77 -17.41 -9.70
N SER A 619 -25.74 -16.15 -9.25
CA SER A 619 -24.60 -15.26 -9.46
C SER A 619 -23.30 -15.87 -8.89
N GLY A 620 -22.23 -15.83 -9.69
CA GLY A 620 -20.97 -16.49 -9.39
C GLY A 620 -19.78 -15.76 -9.98
N ALA A 621 -18.71 -16.50 -10.28
CA ALA A 621 -17.54 -15.94 -10.95
C ALA A 621 -16.89 -16.94 -11.91
N LEU A 622 -16.39 -16.40 -13.01
CA LEU A 622 -15.52 -17.08 -13.96
C LEU A 622 -14.09 -16.60 -13.72
N TRP A 623 -13.13 -17.53 -13.69
CA TRP A 623 -11.72 -17.21 -13.59
C TRP A 623 -11.11 -17.18 -14.98
N LEU A 624 -10.55 -16.03 -15.36
CA LEU A 624 -10.02 -15.78 -16.69
C LEU A 624 -8.50 -15.74 -16.66
N THR A 625 -7.85 -16.33 -17.65
CA THR A 625 -6.46 -16.01 -17.99
C THR A 625 -6.43 -14.76 -18.89
N GLU A 626 -5.24 -14.17 -19.11
CA GLU A 626 -5.10 -13.00 -19.98
C GLU A 626 -5.57 -13.26 -21.42
N GLU A 627 -5.48 -14.51 -21.88
CA GLU A 627 -5.87 -14.93 -23.23
C GLU A 627 -7.35 -15.35 -23.33
N THR A 628 -8.03 -15.54 -22.19
CA THR A 628 -9.41 -16.03 -22.19
C THR A 628 -10.35 -14.95 -22.73
N VAL A 629 -11.03 -15.23 -23.85
CA VAL A 629 -12.16 -14.45 -24.36
C VAL A 629 -13.43 -14.91 -23.63
N PRO A 630 -14.10 -14.06 -22.82
CA PRO A 630 -15.35 -14.45 -22.18
C PRO A 630 -16.51 -14.39 -23.17
N VAL A 631 -17.28 -15.48 -23.26
CA VAL A 631 -18.53 -15.60 -23.99
C VAL A 631 -19.65 -15.92 -23.00
N LEU A 632 -20.65 -15.05 -22.94
CA LEU A 632 -21.79 -15.13 -22.04
C LEU A 632 -23.08 -15.32 -22.84
N GLU A 633 -23.87 -16.32 -22.51
CA GLU A 633 -25.17 -16.57 -23.12
C GLU A 633 -26.25 -16.58 -22.03
N THR A 634 -27.28 -15.76 -22.18
CA THR A 634 -28.44 -15.77 -21.28
C THR A 634 -29.54 -16.63 -21.86
N ILE A 635 -30.04 -17.55 -21.05
CA ILE A 635 -31.19 -18.38 -21.35
C ILE A 635 -32.31 -17.94 -20.40
N ALA A 636 -33.30 -17.22 -20.93
CA ALA A 636 -34.47 -16.82 -20.15
C ALA A 636 -35.39 -18.03 -19.92
N GLU A 637 -36.00 -18.10 -18.74
CA GLU A 637 -37.01 -19.12 -18.45
C GLU A 637 -38.25 -18.99 -19.34
N THR A 638 -39.04 -20.06 -19.46
CA THR A 638 -40.29 -20.03 -20.24
C THR A 638 -41.22 -18.94 -19.72
N GLY A 639 -41.76 -18.10 -20.62
CA GLY A 639 -42.60 -16.96 -20.27
C GLY A 639 -41.83 -15.67 -19.97
N HIS A 640 -40.50 -15.68 -20.07
CA HIS A 640 -39.63 -14.53 -19.92
C HIS A 640 -38.86 -14.23 -21.21
N GLU A 641 -38.40 -12.99 -21.36
CA GLU A 641 -37.61 -12.52 -22.49
C GLU A 641 -36.35 -11.79 -22.03
N PHE A 642 -35.26 -11.99 -22.76
CA PHE A 642 -34.03 -11.22 -22.63
C PHE A 642 -34.19 -9.85 -23.30
N LEU A 643 -33.93 -8.78 -22.56
CA LEU A 643 -34.01 -7.42 -23.07
C LEU A 643 -32.65 -6.92 -23.56
N CYS A 644 -31.63 -6.97 -22.72
CA CYS A 644 -30.29 -6.49 -23.04
C CYS A 644 -29.29 -6.94 -21.97
N TRP A 645 -28.00 -6.72 -22.24
CA TRP A 645 -26.95 -6.74 -21.24
C TRP A 645 -26.73 -5.34 -20.70
N GLU A 646 -26.64 -5.23 -19.37
CA GLU A 646 -26.21 -4.05 -18.64
C GLU A 646 -24.80 -4.21 -18.07
N GLY A 647 -24.21 -3.09 -17.64
CA GLY A 647 -22.83 -3.02 -17.16
C GLY A 647 -21.81 -2.64 -18.23
N GLU A 648 -20.58 -3.12 -18.11
CA GLU A 648 -19.38 -2.72 -18.87
C GLU A 648 -19.33 -3.32 -20.29
N ILE A 649 -20.34 -3.01 -21.08
CA ILE A 649 -20.57 -3.52 -22.43
C ILE A 649 -19.75 -2.75 -23.48
N THR A 650 -19.24 -3.48 -24.48
CA THR A 650 -18.56 -2.92 -25.66
C THR A 650 -19.58 -2.34 -26.64
N TYR A 651 -19.17 -1.35 -27.44
CA TYR A 651 -20.10 -0.65 -28.34
C TYR A 651 -20.87 -1.60 -29.28
N GLY A 652 -22.20 -1.44 -29.34
CA GLY A 652 -23.10 -2.17 -30.23
C GLY A 652 -23.52 -3.56 -29.74
N ASN A 653 -23.07 -4.01 -28.58
CA ASN A 653 -23.28 -5.39 -28.12
C ASN A 653 -24.34 -5.56 -27.01
N ALA A 654 -25.02 -4.48 -26.58
CA ALA A 654 -26.03 -4.58 -25.52
C ALA A 654 -27.16 -5.58 -25.83
N LYS A 655 -27.45 -5.87 -27.10
CA LYS A 655 -28.47 -6.85 -27.52
C LYS A 655 -27.89 -8.20 -27.98
N SER A 656 -26.56 -8.36 -28.01
CA SER A 656 -25.89 -9.57 -28.50
C SER A 656 -26.05 -10.71 -27.50
N ASN A 657 -26.70 -11.80 -27.88
CA ASN A 657 -26.81 -13.00 -27.05
C ASN A 657 -26.62 -14.24 -27.96
N PRO A 658 -25.47 -14.95 -27.91
CA PRO A 658 -24.36 -14.77 -26.95
C PRO A 658 -23.61 -13.42 -27.06
N LEU A 659 -23.12 -12.93 -25.92
CA LEU A 659 -22.26 -11.75 -25.76
C LEU A 659 -20.80 -12.16 -25.70
N THR A 660 -19.98 -11.61 -26.58
CA THR A 660 -18.52 -11.78 -26.57
C THR A 660 -17.85 -10.55 -25.99
N LEU A 661 -17.02 -10.74 -24.97
CA LEU A 661 -16.23 -9.68 -24.32
C LEU A 661 -14.75 -9.77 -24.73
N PRO A 662 -14.00 -8.65 -24.68
CA PRO A 662 -12.55 -8.66 -24.92
C PRO A 662 -11.80 -9.55 -23.91
N ALA A 663 -10.72 -10.19 -24.36
CA ALA A 663 -9.84 -10.97 -23.47
C ALA A 663 -9.08 -10.09 -22.47
N GLY A 664 -8.64 -10.70 -21.37
CA GLY A 664 -7.67 -10.12 -20.43
C GLY A 664 -8.17 -8.98 -19.53
N THR A 665 -9.38 -8.47 -19.73
CA THR A 665 -9.99 -7.45 -18.85
C THR A 665 -11.31 -7.96 -18.29
N PRO A 666 -11.38 -8.33 -16.99
CA PRO A 666 -12.65 -8.68 -16.35
C PRO A 666 -13.61 -7.50 -16.43
N ARG A 667 -14.87 -7.81 -16.75
CA ARG A 667 -15.94 -6.83 -16.88
C ARG A 667 -17.12 -7.21 -16.00
N GLN A 668 -17.81 -6.22 -15.47
CA GLN A 668 -19.07 -6.41 -14.75
C GLN A 668 -20.24 -6.24 -15.69
N VAL A 669 -20.92 -7.34 -16.01
CA VAL A 669 -22.10 -7.34 -16.88
C VAL A 669 -23.21 -8.20 -16.30
N CYS A 670 -24.46 -7.81 -16.51
CA CYS A 670 -25.63 -8.57 -16.10
C CYS A 670 -26.68 -8.57 -17.21
N PRO A 671 -27.35 -9.70 -17.48
CA PRO A 671 -28.48 -9.67 -18.40
C PRO A 671 -29.72 -9.13 -17.71
N VAL A 672 -30.53 -8.40 -18.47
CA VAL A 672 -31.83 -7.90 -18.05
C VAL A 672 -32.88 -8.82 -18.66
N VAL A 673 -33.63 -9.49 -17.79
CA VAL A 673 -34.71 -10.42 -18.17
C VAL A 673 -36.01 -9.95 -17.54
N ARG A 674 -37.12 -10.10 -18.26
CA ARG A 674 -38.46 -9.77 -17.74
C ARG A 674 -39.51 -10.79 -18.18
N ALA A 675 -40.65 -10.81 -17.49
CA ALA A 675 -41.82 -11.54 -17.96
C ALA A 675 -42.34 -10.97 -19.29
N ILE A 676 -42.75 -11.85 -20.20
CA ILE A 676 -43.40 -11.46 -21.46
C ILE A 676 -44.77 -10.87 -21.14
N GLN A 677 -45.01 -9.64 -21.58
CA GLN A 677 -46.24 -8.89 -21.30
C GLN A 677 -46.68 -8.11 -22.54
N PRO A 678 -48.00 -7.82 -22.69
CA PRO A 678 -48.47 -6.95 -23.77
C PRO A 678 -47.97 -5.52 -23.58
N ALA A 679 -47.98 -4.74 -24.67
CA ALA A 679 -47.65 -3.32 -24.65
C ALA A 679 -48.42 -2.58 -23.54
N THR A 680 -47.69 -1.96 -22.62
CA THR A 680 -48.22 -1.36 -21.40
C THR A 680 -47.77 0.09 -21.27
N ALA A 681 -48.65 0.97 -20.79
CA ALA A 681 -48.26 2.32 -20.38
C ALA A 681 -47.73 2.28 -18.95
N ARG A 682 -46.48 2.72 -18.73
CA ARG A 682 -45.83 2.73 -17.41
C ARG A 682 -45.39 4.13 -17.02
N ALA A 683 -45.64 4.47 -15.76
CA ALA A 683 -45.23 5.72 -15.14
C ALA A 683 -44.13 5.49 -14.10
N TRP A 684 -43.14 6.38 -14.08
CA TRP A 684 -42.09 6.39 -13.06
C TRP A 684 -42.64 6.89 -11.72
N LYS A 685 -42.38 6.14 -10.64
CA LYS A 685 -42.87 6.49 -9.30
C LYS A 685 -42.13 7.66 -8.62
N GLY A 686 -41.03 8.14 -9.18
CA GLY A 686 -40.24 9.26 -8.66
C GLY A 686 -39.00 8.83 -7.85
N GLY A 687 -38.30 9.82 -7.27
CA GLY A 687 -37.00 9.61 -6.59
C GLY A 687 -35.83 9.44 -7.55
N THR A 688 -34.63 9.17 -7.01
CA THR A 688 -33.40 8.85 -7.78
C THR A 688 -33.16 7.35 -7.73
N LYS A 689 -33.46 6.62 -8.80
CA LYS A 689 -33.42 5.15 -8.81
C LYS A 689 -33.11 4.57 -10.19
N GLU A 690 -32.83 3.27 -10.22
CA GLU A 690 -32.49 2.51 -11.43
C GLU A 690 -33.73 2.12 -12.25
N TRP A 691 -33.58 2.19 -13.58
CA TRP A 691 -34.57 1.79 -14.57
C TRP A 691 -34.90 0.30 -14.49
N THR A 692 -33.87 -0.52 -14.23
CA THR A 692 -33.92 -1.99 -14.23
C THR A 692 -34.49 -2.60 -12.94
N ASP A 693 -35.05 -1.77 -12.05
CA ASP A 693 -35.82 -2.23 -10.89
C ASP A 693 -37.33 -2.09 -11.16
N ALA A 694 -37.99 -3.25 -11.27
CA ALA A 694 -39.41 -3.38 -11.61
C ALA A 694 -40.35 -2.66 -10.64
N SER A 695 -39.94 -2.49 -9.38
CA SER A 695 -40.75 -1.87 -8.33
C SER A 695 -40.93 -0.36 -8.53
N ASN A 696 -40.07 0.27 -9.33
CA ASN A 696 -40.05 1.71 -9.58
C ASN A 696 -41.07 2.17 -10.62
N TRP A 697 -41.81 1.24 -11.22
CA TRP A 697 -42.79 1.48 -12.28
C TRP A 697 -44.23 1.25 -11.82
N GLU A 698 -45.16 2.03 -12.36
CA GLU A 698 -46.60 1.87 -12.18
C GLU A 698 -47.31 1.71 -13.54
N PRO A 699 -48.00 0.57 -13.81
CA PRO A 699 -48.03 -0.63 -12.98
C PRO A 699 -46.64 -1.28 -12.88
N SER A 700 -46.43 -2.07 -11.81
CA SER A 700 -45.16 -2.76 -11.53
C SER A 700 -44.73 -3.65 -12.70
N GLY A 701 -43.43 -3.68 -12.99
CA GLY A 701 -42.84 -4.45 -14.07
C GLY A 701 -41.85 -3.64 -14.92
N LEU A 702 -40.85 -4.33 -15.48
CA LEU A 702 -39.82 -3.70 -16.28
C LEU A 702 -40.38 -3.21 -17.62
N PRO A 703 -40.18 -1.92 -17.96
CA PRO A 703 -40.37 -1.41 -19.31
C PRO A 703 -39.59 -2.19 -20.36
N GLY A 704 -40.18 -2.36 -21.54
CA GLY A 704 -39.50 -2.92 -22.69
C GLY A 704 -39.92 -2.24 -23.99
N HIS A 705 -39.47 -2.79 -25.11
CA HIS A 705 -39.46 -2.10 -26.40
C HIS A 705 -40.85 -1.73 -26.97
N GLN A 706 -41.93 -2.32 -26.44
CA GLN A 706 -43.32 -2.03 -26.80
C GLN A 706 -44.05 -1.10 -25.83
N ASP A 707 -43.43 -0.76 -24.70
CA ASP A 707 -44.09 0.00 -23.63
C ASP A 707 -43.99 1.51 -23.85
N THR A 708 -45.02 2.24 -23.43
CA THR A 708 -45.02 3.71 -23.45
C THR A 708 -44.71 4.25 -22.07
N ILE A 709 -43.76 5.18 -21.98
CA ILE A 709 -43.09 5.52 -20.72
C ILE A 709 -43.31 6.99 -20.39
N THR A 710 -43.72 7.25 -19.14
CA THR A 710 -43.87 8.62 -18.61
C THR A 710 -43.01 8.81 -17.37
N VAL A 711 -42.12 9.81 -17.39
CA VAL A 711 -41.35 10.26 -16.23
C VAL A 711 -41.73 11.71 -15.93
N ALA A 712 -42.60 11.90 -14.94
CA ALA A 712 -43.14 13.22 -14.59
C ALA A 712 -42.29 13.98 -13.56
N SER A 713 -41.49 13.27 -12.75
CA SER A 713 -40.57 13.85 -11.75
C SER A 713 -39.49 12.83 -11.35
N GLY A 714 -38.48 13.25 -10.60
CA GLY A 714 -37.39 12.37 -10.13
C GLY A 714 -36.27 12.16 -11.14
N ILE A 715 -35.30 11.32 -10.80
CA ILE A 715 -34.13 10.97 -11.61
C ILE A 715 -34.17 9.46 -11.90
N CYS A 716 -34.32 9.11 -13.17
CA CYS A 716 -34.25 7.74 -13.64
C CYS A 716 -32.84 7.46 -14.20
N LEU A 717 -32.17 6.46 -13.64
CA LEU A 717 -30.81 6.05 -13.99
C LEU A 717 -30.86 4.81 -14.89
N VAL A 718 -30.03 4.79 -15.94
CA VAL A 718 -29.90 3.67 -16.87
C VAL A 718 -28.42 3.35 -16.99
N SER A 719 -28.05 2.08 -16.84
CA SER A 719 -26.65 1.63 -16.90
C SER A 719 -25.98 1.95 -18.23
N ASN A 720 -26.58 1.58 -19.36
CA ASN A 720 -25.97 1.70 -20.69
C ASN A 720 -27.01 1.69 -21.81
N TYR A 721 -28.04 0.85 -21.73
CA TYR A 721 -28.99 0.64 -22.82
C TYR A 721 -30.43 0.72 -22.33
N LEU A 722 -31.30 1.35 -23.13
CA LEU A 722 -32.74 1.42 -22.93
C LEU A 722 -33.46 1.41 -24.26
N GLU A 723 -34.58 0.69 -24.33
CA GLU A 723 -35.48 0.69 -25.49
C GLU A 723 -36.96 0.72 -25.04
N CYS A 724 -37.76 1.60 -25.64
CA CYS A 724 -39.20 1.71 -25.38
C CYS A 724 -40.00 2.16 -26.62
N ALA A 725 -41.33 2.02 -26.61
CA ALA A 725 -42.17 2.44 -27.73
C ALA A 725 -42.32 3.96 -27.83
N ALA A 726 -42.56 4.66 -26.72
CA ALA A 726 -42.64 6.12 -26.68
C ALA A 726 -42.19 6.62 -25.30
N LEU A 727 -41.63 7.84 -25.24
CA LEU A 727 -41.10 8.39 -24.00
C LEU A 727 -41.54 9.84 -23.80
N SER A 728 -42.15 10.11 -22.65
CA SER A 728 -42.56 11.44 -22.21
C SER A 728 -41.83 11.83 -20.93
N LEU A 729 -41.05 12.91 -20.98
CA LEU A 729 -40.39 13.52 -19.83
C LEU A 729 -41.09 14.85 -19.50
N GLY A 730 -41.53 15.03 -18.25
CA GLY A 730 -42.26 16.22 -17.81
C GLY A 730 -41.78 16.77 -16.47
N GLY A 731 -42.41 17.87 -16.04
CA GLY A 731 -42.09 18.53 -14.77
C GLY A 731 -40.61 18.90 -14.65
N SER A 732 -39.94 18.33 -13.64
CA SER A 732 -38.50 18.46 -13.40
C SER A 732 -37.77 17.11 -13.50
N ALA A 733 -38.32 16.16 -14.27
CA ALA A 733 -37.75 14.83 -14.42
C ALA A 733 -36.37 14.85 -15.08
N ALA A 734 -35.50 13.91 -14.70
CA ALA A 734 -34.23 13.67 -15.37
C ALA A 734 -34.09 12.19 -15.75
N LEU A 735 -33.74 11.91 -17.01
CA LEU A 735 -33.31 10.58 -17.45
C LEU A 735 -31.80 10.62 -17.76
N ARG A 736 -31.02 9.71 -17.16
CA ARG A 736 -29.56 9.67 -17.32
C ARG A 736 -29.11 8.29 -17.77
N VAL A 737 -28.66 8.22 -19.01
CA VAL A 737 -28.16 6.99 -19.65
C VAL A 737 -26.65 6.95 -19.58
N ALA A 738 -26.12 5.84 -19.06
CA ALA A 738 -24.72 5.61 -18.80
C ALA A 738 -24.09 6.67 -17.90
N SER A 739 -24.65 6.83 -16.69
CA SER A 739 -24.13 7.78 -15.71
C SER A 739 -23.11 7.19 -14.72
N ALA A 740 -22.94 5.87 -14.68
CA ALA A 740 -21.94 5.18 -13.86
C ALA A 740 -20.51 5.54 -14.31
N ALA A 741 -19.51 5.43 -13.43
CA ALA A 741 -18.15 5.93 -13.68
C ALA A 741 -17.15 4.91 -14.29
N SER A 742 -17.63 3.80 -14.88
CA SER A 742 -16.72 2.79 -15.44
C SER A 742 -16.01 3.26 -16.72
N PRO A 743 -14.67 3.18 -16.81
CA PRO A 743 -13.92 3.46 -18.04
C PRO A 743 -14.07 2.34 -19.09
N LEU A 744 -14.57 1.16 -18.71
CA LEU A 744 -14.74 0.00 -19.60
C LEU A 744 -16.10 -0.01 -20.30
N LEU A 745 -17.07 0.75 -19.79
CA LEU A 745 -18.34 0.96 -20.47
C LEU A 745 -18.14 1.88 -21.68
N GLU A 746 -18.35 1.36 -22.88
CA GLU A 746 -18.12 2.06 -24.16
C GLU A 746 -19.41 2.64 -24.76
N GLU A 747 -20.58 2.17 -24.34
CA GLU A 747 -21.88 2.45 -24.96
C GLU A 747 -22.85 3.21 -24.04
N ALA A 748 -23.63 4.12 -24.62
CA ALA A 748 -24.76 4.79 -23.96
C ALA A 748 -25.89 4.98 -24.97
N VAL A 749 -26.87 4.07 -24.98
CA VAL A 749 -27.90 4.00 -26.01
C VAL A 749 -29.29 4.18 -25.42
N LEU A 750 -30.06 5.08 -26.03
CA LEU A 750 -31.49 5.26 -25.81
C LEU A 750 -32.22 5.11 -27.14
N VAL A 751 -33.11 4.12 -27.24
CA VAL A 751 -33.97 3.89 -28.39
C VAL A 751 -35.43 4.14 -28.00
N VAL A 752 -36.07 5.07 -28.69
CA VAL A 752 -37.50 5.34 -28.61
C VAL A 752 -38.09 5.04 -29.98
N ASN A 753 -38.89 3.97 -30.09
CA ASN A 753 -39.39 3.50 -31.40
C ASN A 753 -40.41 4.47 -32.04
N GLY A 754 -41.06 5.31 -31.25
CA GLY A 754 -41.99 6.37 -31.65
C GLY A 754 -41.51 7.74 -31.18
N ASP A 755 -42.43 8.54 -30.62
CA ASP A 755 -42.15 9.92 -30.23
C ASP A 755 -41.44 10.05 -28.88
N LEU A 756 -40.51 11.01 -28.79
CA LEU A 756 -39.88 11.47 -27.56
C LEU A 756 -40.29 12.92 -27.29
N THR A 757 -41.04 13.15 -26.21
CA THR A 757 -41.52 14.50 -25.82
C THR A 757 -40.95 14.91 -24.47
N MET A 758 -40.39 16.12 -24.40
CA MET A 758 -39.90 16.77 -23.19
C MET A 758 -40.67 18.08 -22.95
N THR A 759 -41.23 18.26 -21.75
CA THR A 759 -41.99 19.45 -21.37
C THR A 759 -41.49 20.05 -20.06
N ASN A 760 -41.88 21.30 -19.78
CA ASN A 760 -41.50 22.03 -18.57
C ASN A 760 -39.97 22.17 -18.46
N THR A 761 -39.33 21.59 -17.44
CA THR A 761 -37.89 21.75 -17.16
C THR A 761 -37.13 20.41 -17.19
N ALA A 762 -37.65 19.45 -17.96
CA ALA A 762 -37.10 18.09 -17.99
C ALA A 762 -35.68 18.04 -18.56
N SER A 763 -34.91 17.02 -18.15
CA SER A 763 -33.54 16.80 -18.61
C SER A 763 -33.33 15.36 -19.12
N LEU A 764 -32.64 15.23 -20.25
CA LEU A 764 -32.18 13.97 -20.80
C LEU A 764 -30.67 14.04 -21.04
N ILE A 765 -29.93 13.09 -20.47
CA ILE A 765 -28.49 12.96 -20.64
C ILE A 765 -28.22 11.56 -21.22
N VAL A 766 -27.61 11.49 -22.40
CA VAL A 766 -27.12 10.25 -23.02
C VAL A 766 -25.62 10.33 -23.14
N ALA A 767 -24.90 9.56 -22.32
CA ALA A 767 -23.48 9.74 -22.02
C ALA A 767 -23.16 11.12 -21.39
N PRO A 768 -22.61 11.18 -20.16
CA PRO A 768 -22.14 12.42 -19.56
C PRO A 768 -20.79 12.85 -20.15
N GLN A 769 -20.50 14.15 -20.10
CA GLN A 769 -19.32 14.79 -20.74
C GLN A 769 -17.95 14.18 -20.35
N ASN A 770 -17.83 13.60 -19.16
CA ASN A 770 -16.55 13.13 -18.60
C ASN A 770 -16.32 11.62 -18.78
N TYR A 771 -17.24 10.91 -19.43
CA TYR A 771 -17.14 9.48 -19.64
C TYR A 771 -17.08 9.22 -21.14
N TYR A 772 -15.95 8.70 -21.60
CA TYR A 772 -15.56 8.51 -23.00
C TYR A 772 -16.42 7.46 -23.74
N ARG A 773 -17.73 7.72 -23.86
CA ARG A 773 -18.74 6.77 -24.33
C ARG A 773 -19.41 7.24 -25.59
N HIS A 774 -19.74 6.30 -26.46
CA HIS A 774 -20.47 6.57 -27.68
C HIS A 774 -21.96 6.74 -27.38
N GLY A 775 -22.37 7.98 -27.09
CA GLY A 775 -23.76 8.34 -26.86
C GLY A 775 -24.60 8.22 -28.13
N ARG A 776 -25.73 7.52 -28.05
CA ARG A 776 -26.66 7.34 -29.15
C ARG A 776 -28.10 7.49 -28.67
N LEU A 777 -28.80 8.46 -29.23
CA LEU A 777 -30.24 8.64 -29.10
C LEU A 777 -30.90 8.34 -30.45
N THR A 778 -31.82 7.38 -30.48
CA THR A 778 -32.64 7.08 -31.65
C THR A 778 -34.10 7.29 -31.33
N VAL A 779 -34.80 8.06 -32.16
CA VAL A 779 -36.22 8.39 -32.06
C VAL A 779 -36.87 8.05 -33.40
N GLY A 780 -37.67 6.98 -33.43
CA GLY A 780 -38.36 6.51 -34.63
C GLY A 780 -39.55 7.39 -35.05
N GLY A 781 -40.00 8.28 -34.16
CA GLY A 781 -40.95 9.36 -34.44
C GLY A 781 -40.30 10.74 -34.37
N SER A 782 -41.01 11.70 -33.78
CA SER A 782 -40.56 13.08 -33.58
C SER A 782 -39.95 13.30 -32.19
N LEU A 783 -38.94 14.16 -32.14
CA LEU A 783 -38.30 14.64 -30.91
C LEU A 783 -38.77 16.07 -30.61
N SER A 784 -39.47 16.28 -29.50
CA SER A 784 -40.06 17.58 -29.16
C SER A 784 -39.64 18.08 -27.79
N LEU A 785 -38.95 19.22 -27.74
CA LEU A 785 -38.57 19.92 -26.51
C LEU A 785 -39.45 21.18 -26.39
N LEU A 786 -40.55 21.09 -25.64
CA LEU A 786 -41.65 22.06 -25.62
C LEU A 786 -41.68 22.89 -24.33
N GLY A 787 -40.54 23.40 -23.88
CA GLY A 787 -40.39 24.13 -22.60
C GLY A 787 -38.97 24.65 -22.38
N ASP A 788 -38.47 24.55 -21.17
CA ASP A 788 -37.12 24.94 -20.73
C ASP A 788 -36.27 23.69 -20.42
N ASN A 789 -36.23 22.77 -21.38
CA ASN A 789 -35.63 21.45 -21.25
C ASN A 789 -34.10 21.45 -21.45
N LYS A 790 -33.42 20.39 -21.01
CA LYS A 790 -31.99 20.16 -21.28
C LYS A 790 -31.73 18.81 -21.92
N LEU A 791 -31.24 18.78 -23.16
CA LEU A 791 -30.80 17.56 -23.84
C LEU A 791 -29.28 17.58 -23.98
N THR A 792 -28.60 16.62 -23.35
CA THR A 792 -27.15 16.42 -23.48
C THR A 792 -26.89 15.07 -24.11
N VAL A 793 -26.08 15.05 -25.17
CA VAL A 793 -25.57 13.82 -25.78
C VAL A 793 -24.07 13.97 -25.94
N SER A 794 -23.29 13.00 -25.50
CA SER A 794 -21.83 13.04 -25.61
C SER A 794 -21.32 12.03 -26.62
N ALA A 795 -20.28 12.40 -27.35
CA ALA A 795 -19.56 11.51 -28.25
C ALA A 795 -18.44 10.76 -27.51
N GLY A 796 -18.13 9.56 -28.00
CA GLY A 796 -16.96 8.79 -27.57
C GLY A 796 -15.71 9.12 -28.39
N PRO A 797 -14.60 8.40 -28.16
CA PRO A 797 -13.34 8.63 -28.88
C PRO A 797 -13.45 8.43 -30.40
N THR A 798 -12.71 9.21 -31.19
CA THR A 798 -12.59 9.05 -32.66
C THR A 798 -11.15 8.68 -33.04
N ASN A 799 -10.90 7.39 -33.23
CA ASN A 799 -9.61 6.84 -33.66
C ASN A 799 -9.73 5.41 -34.20
N THR A 800 -10.94 4.95 -34.51
CA THR A 800 -11.20 3.61 -35.05
C THR A 800 -11.64 3.72 -36.51
N THR A 801 -11.76 2.58 -37.20
CA THR A 801 -12.27 2.54 -38.58
C THR A 801 -13.72 2.99 -38.68
N PHE A 802 -14.52 2.80 -37.63
CA PHE A 802 -15.94 3.15 -37.59
C PHE A 802 -16.18 4.58 -37.06
N PHE A 803 -15.46 4.98 -36.01
CA PHE A 803 -15.60 6.31 -35.40
C PHE A 803 -14.52 7.25 -35.91
N THR A 804 -14.85 7.98 -36.97
CA THR A 804 -13.99 9.01 -37.59
C THR A 804 -14.61 10.39 -37.42
N TYR A 805 -13.84 11.48 -37.62
CA TYR A 805 -14.41 12.82 -37.64
C TYR A 805 -15.52 12.96 -38.70
N ALA A 806 -15.36 12.30 -39.86
CA ALA A 806 -16.33 12.33 -40.95
C ALA A 806 -17.66 11.67 -40.55
N HIS A 807 -17.62 10.50 -39.92
CA HIS A 807 -18.83 9.79 -39.48
C HIS A 807 -19.41 10.31 -38.16
N GLY A 808 -18.57 10.83 -37.27
CA GLY A 808 -18.90 11.15 -35.88
C GLY A 808 -18.63 9.99 -34.91
N ALA A 809 -18.77 10.27 -33.62
CA ALA A 809 -18.58 9.32 -32.54
C ALA A 809 -19.70 9.34 -31.48
N GLY A 810 -20.78 10.06 -31.77
CA GLY A 810 -22.07 10.02 -31.06
C GLY A 810 -23.19 10.44 -32.02
N PHE A 811 -24.43 10.02 -31.75
CA PHE A 811 -25.52 10.14 -32.71
C PHE A 811 -26.84 10.55 -32.07
N VAL A 812 -27.57 11.42 -32.76
CA VAL A 812 -28.98 11.70 -32.49
C VAL A 812 -29.75 11.50 -33.78
N ASP A 813 -30.47 10.40 -33.85
CA ASP A 813 -31.25 9.97 -35.02
C ASP A 813 -32.72 10.22 -34.75
N VAL A 814 -33.35 11.06 -35.56
CA VAL A 814 -34.78 11.36 -35.47
C VAL A 814 -35.39 11.09 -36.84
N ALA A 815 -36.30 10.12 -36.93
CA ALA A 815 -36.93 9.82 -38.21
C ALA A 815 -37.95 10.89 -38.62
N GLY A 816 -38.68 11.45 -37.65
CA GLY A 816 -39.65 12.53 -37.83
C GLY A 816 -39.05 13.93 -37.66
N ASP A 817 -39.83 14.84 -37.08
CA ASP A 817 -39.43 16.22 -36.84
C ASP A 817 -38.63 16.35 -35.53
N PHE A 818 -37.67 17.27 -35.51
CA PHE A 818 -36.94 17.66 -34.31
C PHE A 818 -37.24 19.12 -33.97
N THR A 819 -38.01 19.34 -32.90
CA THR A 819 -38.46 20.67 -32.49
C THR A 819 -37.87 21.06 -31.14
N VAL A 820 -37.22 22.23 -31.08
CA VAL A 820 -36.70 22.82 -29.84
C VAL A 820 -37.34 24.19 -29.63
N GLN A 821 -38.14 24.34 -28.58
CA GLN A 821 -38.84 25.58 -28.22
C GLN A 821 -38.56 26.01 -26.78
N GLY A 822 -39.20 27.10 -26.34
CA GLY A 822 -38.97 27.73 -25.04
C GLY A 822 -37.50 28.06 -24.84
N LYS A 823 -37.01 28.04 -23.60
CA LYS A 823 -35.58 28.21 -23.30
C LYS A 823 -34.83 26.88 -23.30
N SER A 824 -35.33 25.88 -24.04
CA SER A 824 -34.66 24.58 -24.11
C SER A 824 -33.25 24.69 -24.67
N VAL A 825 -32.33 23.92 -24.09
CA VAL A 825 -30.92 23.90 -24.46
C VAL A 825 -30.51 22.49 -24.88
N VAL A 826 -29.83 22.39 -26.03
CA VAL A 826 -29.19 21.16 -26.50
C VAL A 826 -27.68 21.31 -26.40
N ASN A 827 -27.03 20.35 -25.72
CA ASN A 827 -25.60 20.36 -25.44
C ASN A 827 -24.94 19.09 -26.01
N PRO A 828 -24.61 19.05 -27.32
CA PRO A 828 -23.75 18.01 -27.84
C PRO A 828 -22.32 18.21 -27.33
N ASN A 829 -21.79 17.20 -26.65
CA ASN A 829 -20.42 17.23 -26.14
C ASN A 829 -19.51 16.47 -27.09
N CYS A 830 -18.40 17.09 -27.49
CA CYS A 830 -17.33 16.35 -28.13
C CYS A 830 -16.50 15.60 -27.09
N GLU A 831 -15.89 14.50 -27.51
CA GLU A 831 -14.92 13.80 -26.68
C GLU A 831 -13.66 14.66 -26.57
N PRO A 832 -13.22 15.03 -25.34
CA PRO A 832 -12.24 16.09 -25.17
C PRO A 832 -10.84 15.75 -25.69
N TYR A 833 -10.44 14.47 -25.73
CA TYR A 833 -9.07 14.10 -26.08
C TYR A 833 -8.85 13.96 -27.60
N THR A 834 -9.64 13.10 -28.24
CA THR A 834 -9.61 12.78 -29.67
C THR A 834 -10.55 13.67 -30.49
N GLY A 835 -11.47 14.41 -29.87
CA GLY A 835 -12.35 15.34 -30.57
C GLY A 835 -13.53 14.68 -31.28
N GLY A 836 -13.93 13.46 -30.87
CA GLY A 836 -15.10 12.77 -31.42
C GLY A 836 -16.36 13.63 -31.28
N THR A 837 -17.25 13.61 -32.26
CA THR A 837 -18.36 14.59 -32.36
C THR A 837 -19.73 13.93 -32.43
N VAL A 838 -20.76 14.64 -31.99
CA VAL A 838 -22.16 14.20 -32.10
C VAL A 838 -22.76 14.67 -33.41
N VAL A 839 -23.44 13.77 -34.12
CA VAL A 839 -24.13 14.06 -35.38
C VAL A 839 -25.64 13.93 -35.20
N PHE A 840 -26.38 15.01 -35.52
CA PHE A 840 -27.83 14.99 -35.55
C PHE A 840 -28.30 14.69 -36.98
N ARG A 841 -29.06 13.61 -37.15
CA ARG A 841 -29.67 13.19 -38.41
C ARG A 841 -31.18 13.22 -38.25
N VAL A 842 -31.84 14.13 -38.97
CA VAL A 842 -33.28 14.39 -38.83
C VAL A 842 -33.97 14.13 -40.17
N GLY A 843 -34.79 13.09 -40.27
CA GLY A 843 -35.50 12.75 -41.51
C GLY A 843 -36.54 13.81 -41.91
N GLY A 844 -37.22 14.39 -40.92
CA GLY A 844 -38.21 15.45 -41.09
C GLY A 844 -37.61 16.85 -41.08
N LYS A 845 -38.29 17.76 -40.37
CA LYS A 845 -37.91 19.16 -40.19
C LYS A 845 -37.21 19.37 -38.84
N PHE A 846 -36.07 20.03 -38.86
CA PHE A 846 -35.46 20.62 -37.67
C PHE A 846 -35.98 22.05 -37.45
N THR A 847 -36.51 22.34 -36.27
CA THR A 847 -37.00 23.68 -35.88
C THR A 847 -36.32 24.14 -34.59
N LEU A 848 -35.57 25.24 -34.65
CA LEU A 848 -35.01 25.93 -33.49
C LEU A 848 -35.79 27.21 -33.22
N GLY A 849 -36.59 27.21 -32.15
CA GLY A 849 -37.40 28.35 -31.70
C GLY A 849 -36.56 29.52 -31.22
N ARG A 850 -37.19 30.70 -31.09
CA ARG A 850 -36.53 31.98 -30.81
C ARG A 850 -35.63 31.97 -29.57
N ASP A 851 -36.15 31.43 -28.46
CA ASP A 851 -35.47 31.46 -27.17
C ASP A 851 -34.67 30.17 -26.89
N ALA A 852 -34.72 29.22 -27.83
CA ALA A 852 -34.04 27.93 -27.72
C ALA A 852 -32.59 28.04 -28.19
N SER A 853 -31.74 27.13 -27.69
CA SER A 853 -30.32 27.15 -28.05
C SER A 853 -29.70 25.78 -28.22
N PHE A 854 -28.69 25.72 -29.09
CA PHE A 854 -27.59 24.78 -28.98
C PHE A 854 -26.41 25.53 -28.37
N ASP A 855 -25.90 25.05 -27.23
CA ASP A 855 -24.73 25.64 -26.57
C ASP A 855 -23.64 24.57 -26.39
N VAL A 856 -22.56 24.73 -27.13
CA VAL A 856 -21.36 23.89 -27.07
C VAL A 856 -20.14 24.65 -26.52
N THR A 857 -20.36 25.64 -25.66
CA THR A 857 -19.30 26.35 -24.94
C THR A 857 -18.43 25.34 -24.16
N GLU A 858 -17.11 25.41 -24.37
CA GLU A 858 -16.09 24.55 -23.73
C GLU A 858 -16.34 23.03 -23.85
N ARG A 859 -16.92 22.60 -24.97
CA ARG A 859 -17.25 21.20 -25.26
C ARG A 859 -16.50 20.64 -26.46
N GLY A 860 -15.35 21.21 -26.78
CA GLY A 860 -14.45 20.77 -27.84
C GLY A 860 -13.24 20.01 -27.31
N PHE A 861 -12.11 20.11 -28.02
CA PHE A 861 -10.88 19.50 -27.53
C PHE A 861 -10.45 20.13 -26.20
N ALA A 862 -9.93 19.30 -25.30
CA ALA A 862 -9.34 19.71 -24.04
C ALA A 862 -7.99 19.02 -23.84
N ARG A 863 -7.24 19.53 -22.86
CA ARG A 863 -6.09 18.84 -22.31
C ARG A 863 -6.61 17.79 -21.31
N VAL A 864 -6.00 16.61 -21.30
CA VAL A 864 -6.39 15.49 -20.45
C VAL A 864 -5.15 15.01 -19.70
N ALA A 865 -5.16 15.25 -18.38
CA ALA A 865 -4.08 14.84 -17.49
C ALA A 865 -3.84 13.31 -17.54
N GLY A 866 -2.57 12.91 -17.41
CA GLY A 866 -2.17 11.50 -17.41
C GLY A 866 -2.05 10.84 -18.79
N ARG A 867 -2.27 11.58 -19.89
CA ARG A 867 -2.03 11.10 -21.26
C ARG A 867 -0.75 11.69 -21.86
N SER A 868 -0.10 10.95 -22.77
CA SER A 868 1.05 11.43 -23.54
C SER A 868 0.81 11.18 -25.03
N PRO A 869 0.68 12.24 -25.87
CA PRO A 869 0.64 13.66 -25.49
C PRO A 869 -0.63 14.01 -24.68
N ILE A 870 -0.60 15.09 -23.90
CA ILE A 870 -1.75 15.52 -23.07
C ILE A 870 -2.93 16.08 -23.88
N CYS A 871 -2.78 16.32 -25.18
CA CYS A 871 -3.81 16.85 -26.06
C CYS A 871 -3.51 16.47 -27.52
N LEU A 872 -4.52 16.05 -28.28
CA LEU A 872 -4.39 15.72 -29.71
C LEU A 872 -4.92 16.80 -30.64
N ALA A 873 -5.39 17.94 -30.10
CA ALA A 873 -6.00 18.99 -30.91
C ALA A 873 -4.98 19.60 -31.90
N PRO A 874 -5.25 19.64 -33.21
CA PRO A 874 -4.27 20.12 -34.20
C PRO A 874 -3.89 21.59 -34.05
N GLY A 875 -4.78 22.40 -33.46
CA GLY A 875 -4.60 23.83 -33.21
C GLY A 875 -4.26 24.17 -31.76
N VAL A 876 -3.84 23.20 -30.94
CA VAL A 876 -3.50 23.42 -29.53
C VAL A 876 -2.46 24.54 -29.36
N GLY A 877 -2.70 25.45 -28.42
CA GLY A 877 -1.66 26.38 -27.99
C GLY A 877 -0.55 25.61 -27.26
N LEU A 878 0.71 25.69 -27.67
CA LEU A 878 1.79 24.90 -27.07
C LEU A 878 2.37 25.50 -25.78
N SER A 879 1.97 26.72 -25.42
CA SER A 879 2.40 27.44 -24.22
C SER A 879 1.29 28.41 -23.80
N TYR A 880 1.23 28.78 -22.52
CA TYR A 880 0.19 29.67 -21.98
C TYR A 880 0.07 31.04 -22.62
N ILE A 881 1.09 31.47 -23.36
CA ILE A 881 1.08 32.71 -24.13
C ILE A 881 0.57 32.50 -25.57
N ILE A 882 -0.02 31.33 -25.87
CA ILE A 882 -0.50 30.95 -27.20
C ILE A 882 -1.97 30.52 -27.07
N GLY A 883 -2.83 31.21 -27.82
CA GLY A 883 -4.24 30.86 -27.98
C GLY A 883 -4.44 29.67 -28.92
N GLY A 884 -5.51 28.91 -28.70
CA GLY A 884 -5.93 27.84 -29.60
C GLY A 884 -6.34 28.40 -30.97
N GLY A 885 -6.06 27.65 -32.02
CA GLY A 885 -6.55 27.93 -33.39
C GLY A 885 -7.62 26.94 -33.80
N TYR A 886 -8.59 27.36 -34.61
CA TYR A 886 -9.55 26.51 -35.36
C TYR A 886 -10.33 27.44 -36.27
N GLY A 887 -10.42 27.20 -37.58
CA GLY A 887 -10.99 28.18 -38.53
C GLY A 887 -10.08 29.39 -38.75
N GLY A 888 -9.86 30.16 -37.68
CA GLY A 888 -8.90 31.24 -37.55
C GLY A 888 -7.69 30.85 -36.71
N ARG A 889 -6.56 31.52 -36.96
CA ARG A 889 -5.30 31.35 -36.25
C ARG A 889 -5.39 31.93 -34.84
N GLY A 890 -4.93 31.20 -33.83
CA GLY A 890 -4.84 31.67 -32.45
C GLY A 890 -3.64 32.59 -32.23
N GLY A 891 -3.79 33.65 -31.43
CA GLY A 891 -2.73 34.62 -31.17
C GLY A 891 -1.60 34.09 -30.33
N GLY A 892 -0.44 34.75 -30.39
CA GLY A 892 0.66 34.43 -29.50
C GLY A 892 1.67 35.56 -29.35
N TYR A 893 2.20 35.69 -28.13
CA TYR A 893 3.10 36.78 -27.75
C TYR A 893 4.45 36.74 -28.48
N ASN A 894 5.03 35.55 -28.66
CA ASN A 894 6.37 35.34 -29.21
C ASN A 894 6.39 34.93 -30.70
N GLY A 895 5.35 35.26 -31.48
CA GLY A 895 5.31 34.92 -32.90
C GLY A 895 5.09 33.43 -33.22
N THR A 896 4.69 32.62 -32.24
CA THR A 896 4.19 31.25 -32.41
C THR A 896 2.70 31.21 -32.10
N TYR A 897 1.92 30.43 -32.85
CA TYR A 897 0.48 30.61 -32.95
C TYR A 897 -0.25 29.28 -33.05
N GLY A 898 -1.48 29.21 -32.51
CA GLY A 898 -2.37 28.07 -32.71
C GLY A 898 -2.78 27.93 -34.17
N ARG A 899 -2.64 26.73 -34.74
CA ARG A 899 -2.86 26.44 -36.17
C ARG A 899 -4.35 26.39 -36.53
N THR A 900 -4.67 26.73 -37.78
CA THR A 900 -5.98 26.45 -38.39
C THR A 900 -6.04 25.01 -38.89
N TYR A 901 -7.19 24.33 -38.76
CA TYR A 901 -7.43 22.98 -39.27
C TYR A 901 -8.91 22.77 -39.61
N GLY A 902 -9.24 21.58 -40.12
CA GLY A 902 -10.59 21.18 -40.53
C GLY A 902 -11.06 21.85 -41.83
N PHE A 903 -12.18 21.39 -42.36
CA PHE A 903 -12.73 21.89 -43.62
C PHE A 903 -13.63 23.10 -43.41
N LYS A 904 -13.49 24.12 -44.27
CA LYS A 904 -14.34 25.34 -44.21
C LYS A 904 -15.79 25.03 -44.59
N ASN A 905 -15.98 24.11 -45.55
CA ASN A 905 -17.28 23.74 -46.11
C ASN A 905 -18.00 22.67 -45.27
N ALA A 906 -17.25 21.95 -44.42
CA ALA A 906 -17.76 20.87 -43.60
C ALA A 906 -17.01 20.83 -42.25
N PRO A 907 -17.38 21.68 -41.29
CA PRO A 907 -16.83 21.61 -39.94
C PRO A 907 -17.13 20.24 -39.33
N VAL A 908 -16.13 19.36 -39.29
CA VAL A 908 -16.22 18.02 -38.68
C VAL A 908 -15.35 17.87 -37.43
N HIS A 909 -14.54 18.88 -37.13
CA HIS A 909 -13.72 18.93 -35.91
C HIS A 909 -14.24 19.98 -34.94
N PRO A 910 -14.07 19.79 -33.62
CA PRO A 910 -14.31 20.85 -32.64
C PRO A 910 -13.14 21.83 -32.56
N GLY A 911 -13.33 22.90 -31.78
CA GLY A 911 -12.30 23.89 -31.45
C GLY A 911 -11.21 23.35 -30.52
N SER A 912 -10.05 24.01 -30.52
CA SER A 912 -8.86 23.63 -29.76
C SER A 912 -8.71 24.38 -28.43
N PRO A 913 -8.09 23.75 -27.42
CA PRO A 913 -7.84 24.39 -26.14
C PRO A 913 -6.68 25.39 -26.24
N LYS A 914 -6.55 26.22 -25.20
CA LYS A 914 -5.40 27.09 -24.99
C LYS A 914 -4.11 26.34 -24.65
N GLY A 915 -2.99 27.07 -24.59
CA GLY A 915 -1.76 26.55 -23.99
C GLY A 915 -1.69 26.55 -22.47
N ASP A 916 -0.66 25.88 -21.97
CA ASP A 916 -0.58 25.33 -20.61
C ASP A 916 -0.19 26.34 -19.52
N TYR A 917 -1.15 26.75 -18.67
CA TYR A 917 -1.03 27.51 -17.41
C TYR A 917 -2.33 27.43 -16.63
N TYR A 918 -2.26 27.59 -15.31
CA TYR A 918 -3.35 27.47 -14.31
C TYR A 918 -4.77 27.53 -14.91
N TYR A 919 -5.55 26.48 -14.66
CA TYR A 919 -6.91 26.22 -15.17
C TYR A 919 -6.96 25.92 -16.67
N GLU A 920 -7.00 24.63 -17.02
CA GLU A 920 -7.18 24.18 -18.40
C GLU A 920 -8.59 24.54 -18.90
N ARG A 921 -8.68 25.11 -20.11
CA ARG A 921 -9.97 25.44 -20.75
C ARG A 921 -10.04 24.78 -22.10
N ALA A 922 -11.15 24.09 -22.35
CA ALA A 922 -11.42 23.41 -23.62
C ALA A 922 -11.76 24.41 -24.73
N GLY A 923 -11.51 24.01 -25.98
CA GLY A 923 -12.09 24.69 -27.13
C GLY A 923 -13.62 24.57 -27.12
N ALA A 924 -14.31 25.40 -27.90
CA ALA A 924 -15.75 25.19 -28.10
C ALA A 924 -16.03 23.95 -28.97
N GLY A 925 -17.16 23.31 -28.74
CA GLY A 925 -17.56 22.07 -29.40
C GLY A 925 -18.05 22.26 -30.83
N LEU A 926 -18.71 21.23 -31.34
CA LEU A 926 -19.25 21.18 -32.70
C LEU A 926 -20.77 21.01 -32.67
N ILE A 927 -21.50 21.85 -33.40
CA ILE A 927 -22.92 21.66 -33.71
C ILE A 927 -23.01 21.12 -35.13
N ARG A 928 -23.48 19.88 -35.29
CA ARG A 928 -23.61 19.22 -36.60
C ARG A 928 -25.02 18.66 -36.79
N ILE A 929 -25.79 19.29 -37.69
CA ILE A 929 -27.20 19.00 -37.92
C ILE A 929 -27.45 18.80 -39.42
N HIS A 930 -27.98 17.63 -39.78
CA HIS A 930 -28.39 17.29 -41.13
C HIS A 930 -29.86 16.93 -41.11
N ALA A 931 -30.71 17.73 -41.80
CA ALA A 931 -32.15 17.57 -41.74
C ALA A 931 -32.82 17.57 -43.13
N GLY A 932 -34.00 16.98 -43.24
CA GLY A 932 -34.82 17.10 -44.46
C GLY A 932 -35.22 18.56 -44.75
N ALA A 933 -35.55 19.32 -43.72
CA ALA A 933 -35.77 20.77 -43.78
C ALA A 933 -35.32 21.45 -42.47
N VAL A 934 -35.00 22.74 -42.51
CA VAL A 934 -34.47 23.50 -41.37
C VAL A 934 -35.16 24.86 -41.24
N ASP A 935 -35.66 25.18 -40.05
CA ASP A 935 -36.07 26.52 -39.62
C ASP A 935 -35.22 26.97 -38.41
N LEU A 936 -34.35 27.97 -38.59
CA LEU A 936 -33.51 28.54 -37.55
C LEU A 936 -34.03 29.90 -37.09
N ASN A 937 -34.40 30.01 -35.81
CA ASN A 937 -34.85 31.26 -35.18
C ASN A 937 -34.17 31.56 -33.84
N GLY A 938 -33.39 30.63 -33.29
CA GLY A 938 -32.71 30.76 -31.99
C GLY A 938 -31.18 30.83 -32.07
N LEU A 939 -30.53 30.43 -30.99
CA LEU A 939 -29.07 30.55 -30.81
C LEU A 939 -28.33 29.24 -31.12
N LEU A 940 -27.35 29.29 -32.02
CA LEU A 940 -26.32 28.26 -32.18
C LEU A 940 -24.98 28.84 -31.69
N LYS A 941 -24.52 28.41 -30.51
CA LYS A 941 -23.34 28.94 -29.84
C LYS A 941 -22.25 27.89 -29.71
N ALA A 942 -21.17 28.11 -30.43
CA ALA A 942 -19.92 27.36 -30.35
C ALA A 942 -18.74 28.31 -30.09
N SER A 943 -18.88 29.13 -29.05
CA SER A 943 -17.83 30.03 -28.55
C SER A 943 -17.35 29.56 -27.19
N PRO A 944 -16.03 29.52 -26.91
CA PRO A 944 -15.51 29.14 -25.62
C PRO A 944 -15.65 30.31 -24.63
N GLU A 945 -15.39 30.04 -23.37
CA GLU A 945 -15.21 31.10 -22.39
C GLU A 945 -13.88 31.84 -22.59
N SER A 946 -13.81 33.04 -22.01
CA SER A 946 -12.60 33.85 -21.99
C SER A 946 -11.64 33.38 -20.90
N SER A 947 -10.36 33.68 -21.06
CA SER A 947 -9.33 33.26 -20.11
C SER A 947 -8.34 34.38 -19.83
N TRP A 948 -7.59 34.24 -18.73
CA TRP A 948 -6.60 35.25 -18.36
C TRP A 948 -5.50 35.36 -19.43
N ALA A 949 -4.86 34.24 -19.79
CA ALA A 949 -3.77 34.18 -20.76
C ALA A 949 -4.25 33.63 -22.13
N GLY A 950 -3.45 32.76 -22.78
CA GLY A 950 -3.79 32.06 -24.02
C GLY A 950 -5.23 31.57 -23.98
N SER A 951 -6.05 31.89 -24.98
CA SER A 951 -7.48 31.60 -24.95
C SER A 951 -7.90 30.51 -25.94
N PRO A 952 -8.93 29.70 -25.64
CA PRO A 952 -9.38 28.62 -26.53
C PRO A 952 -10.00 29.17 -27.83
N SER A 953 -9.97 28.37 -28.90
CA SER A 953 -10.63 28.76 -30.16
C SER A 953 -12.13 28.53 -30.17
N GLY A 954 -12.81 29.25 -31.06
CA GLY A 954 -14.17 28.96 -31.47
C GLY A 954 -14.31 27.53 -31.97
N GLY A 955 -15.54 27.02 -31.96
CA GLY A 955 -15.90 25.68 -32.40
C GLY A 955 -16.47 25.68 -33.82
N GLY A 956 -17.27 24.66 -34.14
CA GLY A 956 -17.89 24.53 -35.46
C GLY A 956 -19.41 24.60 -35.41
N ILE A 957 -20.00 25.11 -36.49
CA ILE A 957 -21.44 24.99 -36.77
C ILE A 957 -21.58 24.48 -38.20
N TRP A 958 -22.19 23.31 -38.37
CA TRP A 958 -22.53 22.75 -39.66
C TRP A 958 -24.00 22.35 -39.69
N VAL A 959 -24.82 23.09 -40.43
CA VAL A 959 -26.26 22.83 -40.55
C VAL A 959 -26.61 22.67 -42.02
N THR A 960 -27.20 21.54 -42.39
CA THR A 960 -27.61 21.26 -43.77
C THR A 960 -29.08 20.89 -43.86
N SER A 961 -29.68 21.23 -45.00
CA SER A 961 -31.04 20.84 -45.35
C SER A 961 -31.09 20.18 -46.72
N GLU A 962 -31.91 19.14 -46.88
CA GLU A 962 -32.14 18.49 -48.17
C GLU A 962 -33.13 19.25 -49.06
N ARG A 963 -34.14 19.89 -48.46
CA ARG A 963 -35.28 20.49 -49.20
C ARG A 963 -35.52 21.96 -48.94
N LYS A 964 -35.20 22.47 -47.77
CA LYS A 964 -35.53 23.86 -47.38
C LYS A 964 -34.69 24.33 -46.21
N LEU A 965 -34.13 25.54 -46.33
CA LEU A 965 -33.49 26.27 -45.24
C LEU A 965 -34.20 27.62 -45.04
N VAL A 966 -34.67 27.87 -43.83
CA VAL A 966 -35.17 29.17 -43.38
C VAL A 966 -34.27 29.66 -42.26
N VAL A 967 -33.72 30.86 -42.42
CA VAL A 967 -32.95 31.55 -41.38
C VAL A 967 -33.68 32.85 -41.05
N SER A 968 -34.17 32.95 -39.83
CA SER A 968 -34.94 34.09 -39.34
C SER A 968 -34.01 35.20 -38.82
N THR A 969 -34.53 36.43 -38.73
CA THR A 969 -33.78 37.60 -38.23
C THR A 969 -33.37 37.47 -36.76
N ASN A 970 -34.01 36.61 -35.96
CA ASN A 970 -33.60 36.34 -34.58
C ASN A 970 -32.50 35.27 -34.47
N ALA A 971 -32.15 34.60 -35.58
CA ALA A 971 -31.13 33.56 -35.55
C ALA A 971 -29.76 34.18 -35.22
N VAL A 972 -29.08 33.57 -34.24
CA VAL A 972 -27.74 33.96 -33.81
C VAL A 972 -26.80 32.77 -33.96
N LEU A 973 -25.77 32.90 -34.79
CA LEU A 973 -24.76 31.87 -34.99
C LEU A 973 -23.41 32.44 -34.55
N THR A 974 -22.80 31.86 -33.52
CA THR A 974 -21.50 32.34 -33.05
C THR A 974 -20.49 31.22 -32.86
N VAL A 975 -19.32 31.43 -33.45
CA VAL A 975 -18.10 30.62 -33.29
C VAL A 975 -16.94 31.51 -32.86
N ARG A 976 -17.21 32.61 -32.16
CA ARG A 976 -16.17 33.55 -31.73
C ARG A 976 -15.13 32.87 -30.84
N GLY A 977 -13.85 33.18 -31.03
CA GLY A 977 -12.77 32.71 -30.15
C GLY A 977 -12.76 33.37 -28.77
N GLY A 978 -12.13 32.74 -27.79
CA GLY A 978 -12.06 33.24 -26.41
C GLY A 978 -11.20 34.50 -26.30
N THR A 979 -11.61 35.42 -25.41
CA THR A 979 -10.85 36.65 -25.16
C THR A 979 -9.75 36.38 -24.12
N GLY A 980 -8.52 36.81 -24.43
CA GLY A 980 -7.35 36.69 -23.55
C GLY A 980 -7.02 38.06 -22.98
N SER A 981 -7.03 38.21 -21.66
CA SER A 981 -6.81 39.52 -21.03
C SER A 981 -5.33 39.98 -21.03
N THR A 982 -4.38 39.09 -21.32
CA THR A 982 -2.93 39.39 -21.28
C THR A 982 -2.19 38.75 -22.48
N TYR A 983 -1.05 39.31 -22.88
CA TYR A 983 -0.13 38.77 -23.90
C TYR A 983 -0.63 38.67 -25.36
N ASN A 984 -1.77 39.29 -25.70
CA ASN A 984 -2.38 39.25 -27.04
C ASN A 984 -2.65 37.82 -27.56
N SER A 985 -2.82 36.87 -26.65
CA SER A 985 -2.94 35.43 -26.95
C SER A 985 -4.41 35.00 -27.09
N TYR A 986 -5.15 35.70 -27.95
CA TYR A 986 -6.58 35.44 -28.19
C TYR A 986 -6.82 34.10 -28.89
N GLY A 987 -7.99 33.51 -28.67
CA GLY A 987 -8.43 32.34 -29.44
C GLY A 987 -8.83 32.73 -30.86
N GLY A 988 -8.50 31.89 -31.84
CA GLY A 988 -8.99 32.04 -33.21
C GLY A 988 -10.51 31.82 -33.30
N GLY A 989 -11.18 32.54 -34.21
CA GLY A 989 -12.61 32.31 -34.47
C GLY A 989 -12.83 31.02 -35.25
N GLY A 990 -13.91 30.28 -34.99
CA GLY A 990 -14.18 28.94 -35.51
C GLY A 990 -14.73 28.86 -36.95
N ARG A 991 -15.53 27.83 -37.27
CA ARG A 991 -16.05 27.60 -38.63
C ARG A 991 -17.57 27.48 -38.66
N ILE A 992 -18.23 28.20 -39.57
CA ILE A 992 -19.66 28.09 -39.84
C ILE A 992 -19.88 27.66 -41.29
N ALA A 993 -20.60 26.57 -41.49
CA ALA A 993 -21.09 26.14 -42.80
C ALA A 993 -22.60 25.90 -42.75
N LEU A 994 -23.33 26.54 -43.66
CA LEU A 994 -24.77 26.34 -43.85
C LEU A 994 -25.02 25.75 -45.23
N GLY A 995 -25.82 24.68 -45.31
CA GLY A 995 -26.11 23.99 -46.56
C GLY A 995 -27.61 23.95 -46.89
N ALA A 996 -27.96 24.32 -48.12
CA ALA A 996 -29.30 24.15 -48.65
C ALA A 996 -29.27 23.21 -49.86
N PHE A 997 -30.26 22.33 -49.93
CA PHE A 997 -30.44 21.36 -51.03
C PHE A 997 -29.27 20.37 -51.18
N LEU A 998 -28.70 19.92 -50.06
CA LEU A 998 -27.63 18.93 -50.04
C LEU A 998 -28.21 17.56 -49.68
N GLY A 999 -28.01 16.56 -50.55
CA GLY A 999 -28.43 15.19 -50.26
C GLY A 999 -27.42 14.46 -49.36
N LYS A 1000 -27.81 13.27 -48.87
CA LYS A 1000 -26.94 12.41 -48.04
C LYS A 1000 -25.54 12.19 -48.63
N THR A 1001 -25.45 11.88 -49.92
CA THR A 1001 -24.16 11.64 -50.61
C THR A 1001 -23.27 12.89 -50.62
N ASP A 1002 -23.86 14.08 -50.74
CA ASP A 1002 -23.12 15.34 -50.71
C ASP A 1002 -22.55 15.61 -49.32
N ILE A 1003 -23.36 15.35 -48.30
CA ILE A 1003 -22.97 15.49 -46.89
C ILE A 1003 -21.84 14.52 -46.53
N GLU A 1004 -21.90 13.27 -46.99
CA GLU A 1004 -20.84 12.28 -46.79
C GLU A 1004 -19.54 12.70 -47.47
N ALA A 1005 -19.58 13.10 -48.76
CA ALA A 1005 -18.39 13.57 -49.48
C ALA A 1005 -17.76 14.82 -48.85
N LEU A 1006 -18.59 15.78 -48.43
CA LEU A 1006 -18.18 16.98 -47.69
C LEU A 1006 -17.51 16.62 -46.37
N ALA A 1007 -18.05 15.68 -45.61
CA ALA A 1007 -17.50 15.27 -44.32
C ALA A 1007 -16.12 14.60 -44.46
N GLU A 1008 -15.91 13.84 -45.53
CA GLU A 1008 -14.66 13.12 -45.80
C GLU A 1008 -13.56 14.03 -46.37
N THR A 1009 -13.90 14.88 -47.34
CA THR A 1009 -12.91 15.59 -48.17
C THR A 1009 -12.98 17.11 -48.06
N GLY A 1010 -14.06 17.65 -47.49
CA GLY A 1010 -14.36 19.08 -47.49
C GLY A 1010 -14.91 19.62 -48.81
N GLU A 1011 -15.12 18.77 -49.82
CA GLU A 1011 -15.59 19.13 -51.16
C GLU A 1011 -16.73 18.18 -51.61
N ALA A 1012 -17.68 18.69 -52.39
CA ALA A 1012 -18.79 17.89 -52.93
C ALA A 1012 -18.91 18.07 -54.45
N VAL A 1013 -19.12 16.97 -55.17
CA VAL A 1013 -19.20 16.93 -56.64
C VAL A 1013 -20.43 17.67 -57.19
N SER A 1014 -21.52 17.72 -56.42
CA SER A 1014 -22.77 18.36 -56.82
C SER A 1014 -22.79 19.88 -56.58
N VAL A 1015 -21.90 20.41 -55.74
CA VAL A 1015 -21.87 21.83 -55.38
C VAL A 1015 -20.96 22.59 -56.34
N ARG A 1016 -21.53 23.48 -57.16
CA ARG A 1016 -20.77 24.31 -58.11
C ARG A 1016 -20.04 25.44 -57.38
N PRO A 1017 -18.93 25.99 -57.93
CA PRO A 1017 -18.22 27.13 -57.33
C PRO A 1017 -19.11 28.34 -57.02
N SER A 1018 -20.11 28.63 -57.86
CA SER A 1018 -21.10 29.70 -57.64
C SER A 1018 -22.10 29.43 -56.51
N GLY A 1019 -22.20 28.17 -56.06
CA GLY A 1019 -23.00 27.76 -54.90
C GLY A 1019 -22.28 27.97 -53.57
N TYR A 1020 -21.00 28.37 -53.58
CA TYR A 1020 -20.24 28.76 -52.40
C TYR A 1020 -20.35 30.28 -52.19
N LEU A 1021 -21.24 30.72 -51.30
CA LEU A 1021 -21.41 32.14 -50.98
C LEU A 1021 -20.66 32.52 -49.70
N GLY A 1022 -20.06 33.72 -49.72
CA GLY A 1022 -19.44 34.34 -48.56
C GLY A 1022 -20.45 34.96 -47.59
N TYR A 1023 -19.93 35.53 -46.50
CA TYR A 1023 -20.75 36.14 -45.45
C TYR A 1023 -21.59 37.33 -45.96
N ASP A 1024 -20.97 38.27 -46.67
CA ASP A 1024 -21.66 39.48 -47.15
C ASP A 1024 -22.81 39.12 -48.09
N ASP A 1025 -22.58 38.23 -49.06
CA ASP A 1025 -23.60 37.73 -49.99
C ASP A 1025 -24.75 37.03 -49.26
N PHE A 1026 -24.43 36.22 -48.24
CA PHE A 1026 -25.44 35.54 -47.43
C PHE A 1026 -26.29 36.54 -46.64
N THR A 1027 -25.68 37.51 -45.97
CA THR A 1027 -26.42 38.50 -45.16
C THR A 1027 -27.26 39.44 -46.02
N ASN A 1028 -26.80 39.78 -47.22
CA ASN A 1028 -27.60 40.50 -48.21
C ASN A 1028 -28.81 39.67 -48.69
N ARG A 1029 -28.64 38.35 -48.80
CA ARG A 1029 -29.70 37.43 -49.26
C ARG A 1029 -30.74 37.10 -48.19
N TYR A 1030 -30.33 36.99 -46.93
CA TYR A 1030 -31.18 36.49 -45.84
C TYR A 1030 -31.53 37.52 -44.76
N GLY A 1031 -31.00 38.75 -44.82
CA GLY A 1031 -31.43 39.91 -44.02
C GLY A 1031 -31.31 39.77 -42.49
N ALA A 1032 -30.47 40.60 -41.86
CA ALA A 1032 -30.44 40.82 -40.40
C ALA A 1032 -30.16 39.59 -39.47
N VAL A 1033 -29.59 38.49 -39.99
CA VAL A 1033 -29.08 37.37 -39.16
C VAL A 1033 -27.80 37.78 -38.43
N SER A 1034 -27.65 37.44 -37.15
CA SER A 1034 -26.42 37.72 -36.39
C SER A 1034 -25.43 36.57 -36.51
N ILE A 1035 -24.35 36.77 -37.27
CA ILE A 1035 -23.28 35.78 -37.43
C ILE A 1035 -21.98 36.36 -36.90
N ASN A 1036 -21.35 35.66 -35.95
CA ASN A 1036 -20.12 36.11 -35.30
C ASN A 1036 -19.06 35.01 -35.29
N PHE A 1037 -18.10 35.14 -36.20
CA PHE A 1037 -16.92 34.28 -36.33
C PHE A 1037 -15.62 35.04 -36.02
N ALA A 1038 -15.68 36.13 -35.25
CA ALA A 1038 -14.50 36.90 -34.88
C ALA A 1038 -13.54 36.09 -33.98
N TYR A 1039 -12.31 36.59 -33.83
CA TYR A 1039 -11.42 36.15 -32.75
C TYR A 1039 -11.76 36.88 -31.45
N GLY A 1040 -11.09 36.50 -30.35
CA GLY A 1040 -11.41 37.01 -29.02
C GLY A 1040 -11.28 38.53 -28.80
N GLY A 1041 -10.27 39.20 -29.35
CA GLY A 1041 -9.89 40.57 -28.99
C GLY A 1041 -10.05 41.64 -30.08
N GLY A 1042 -9.49 42.84 -29.82
CA GLY A 1042 -9.30 43.90 -30.82
C GLY A 1042 -8.10 43.61 -31.74
N ALA A 1043 -7.98 44.34 -32.86
CA ALA A 1043 -6.99 44.07 -33.91
C ALA A 1043 -5.54 43.99 -33.41
N THR A 1044 -5.04 42.77 -33.24
CA THR A 1044 -3.64 42.47 -32.89
C THR A 1044 -3.00 41.59 -33.95
N THR A 1045 -1.69 41.71 -34.11
CA THR A 1045 -0.91 40.97 -35.12
C THR A 1045 -0.99 39.45 -34.90
N GLY A 1046 -1.41 38.73 -35.94
CA GLY A 1046 -1.30 37.27 -36.03
C GLY A 1046 -2.48 36.41 -35.54
N VAL A 1047 -3.58 37.00 -35.06
CA VAL A 1047 -4.84 36.29 -34.78
C VAL A 1047 -5.80 36.51 -35.95
N ASN A 1048 -6.50 35.47 -36.40
CA ASN A 1048 -7.45 35.59 -37.49
C ASN A 1048 -8.88 35.27 -37.05
N ALA A 1049 -9.85 35.93 -37.70
CA ALA A 1049 -11.23 35.51 -37.66
C ALA A 1049 -11.39 34.10 -38.26
N GLY A 1050 -12.51 33.49 -37.95
CA GLY A 1050 -12.93 32.22 -38.49
C GLY A 1050 -13.42 32.29 -39.94
N THR A 1051 -14.11 31.24 -40.36
CA THR A 1051 -14.67 31.14 -41.71
C THR A 1051 -16.18 30.99 -41.67
N PHE A 1052 -16.86 31.67 -42.60
CA PHE A 1052 -18.26 31.42 -42.92
C PHE A 1052 -18.36 30.91 -44.37
N THR A 1053 -19.23 29.94 -44.62
CA THR A 1053 -19.54 29.47 -45.97
C THR A 1053 -21.02 29.06 -46.04
N PHE A 1054 -21.69 29.49 -47.10
CA PHE A 1054 -22.99 28.97 -47.47
C PHE A 1054 -22.86 28.09 -48.72
N LEU A 1055 -23.46 26.90 -48.69
CA LEU A 1055 -23.44 25.89 -49.74
C LEU A 1055 -24.84 25.73 -50.33
N ASP A 1056 -24.96 25.97 -51.64
CA ASP A 1056 -26.19 25.81 -52.40
C ASP A 1056 -26.02 24.67 -53.41
N GLY A 1057 -26.69 23.54 -53.19
CA GLY A 1057 -26.61 22.34 -54.04
C GLY A 1057 -27.41 22.39 -55.34
N SER A 1058 -28.02 23.53 -55.68
CA SER A 1058 -29.11 23.59 -56.66
C SER A 1058 -28.85 22.98 -58.05
N ARG A 1059 -29.76 22.05 -58.40
CA ARG A 1059 -30.46 21.94 -59.71
C ARG A 1059 -31.84 22.62 -59.71
N HIS A 1060 -32.22 23.42 -58.71
CA HIS A 1060 -33.56 24.01 -58.60
C HIS A 1060 -33.54 25.52 -58.36
N GLY A 1061 -34.45 26.24 -59.03
CA GLY A 1061 -34.56 27.69 -58.96
C GLY A 1061 -35.00 28.20 -57.59
N THR A 1062 -34.19 29.04 -56.97
CA THR A 1062 -34.53 29.79 -55.74
C THR A 1062 -35.67 30.79 -55.98
N CYS A 1063 -36.74 30.72 -55.19
CA CYS A 1063 -37.70 31.82 -55.03
C CYS A 1063 -37.33 32.60 -53.76
N ILE A 1064 -36.86 33.83 -53.93
CA ILE A 1064 -36.62 34.76 -52.83
C ILE A 1064 -37.91 35.55 -52.63
N ILE A 1065 -38.60 35.34 -51.51
CA ILE A 1065 -39.72 36.19 -51.10
C ILE A 1065 -39.12 37.31 -50.25
N LEU A 1066 -38.90 38.46 -50.88
CA LEU A 1066 -38.46 39.68 -50.21
C LEU A 1066 -39.65 40.31 -49.47
N ARG A 1067 -39.38 40.95 -48.33
CA ARG A 1067 -40.24 41.97 -47.74
C ARG A 1067 -39.62 43.33 -47.95
#